data_AF-A0A7R9I0A1-F1
#
_entry.id   AF-A0A7R9I0A1-F1
#
_cell.length_a   1.000
_cell.length_b   1.000
_cell.length_c   1.000
_cell.angle_alpha   90.00
_cell.angle_beta   90.00
_cell.angle_gamma   90.00
#
_symmetry.space_group_name_H-M   'P 1'
#
loop_
_entity.id
_entity.type
_entity.pdbx_description
1 polymer ?
#
loop_
_entity_poly.entity_id
_entity_poly.type
_entity_poly.pdbx_seq_one_letter_code
_entity_poly.pdbx_strand_id
1 'polypeptide(L)'
;MLPGLHSFPMSVSGAPLPNARLLSRTFFPDRDYENQEWTLVAMLWGQMASHDLALVPMVQIEQETGPSGGKEKETGPSGGKENKTGPSGGKEQETEPSGGKEQGTGLSGGKEQETGPSGGKEQETGPRTEGIQCCSDDGESILPAQLLHPACMPIYIYREDRFYSAFSQHCMNFVRSMTTVGQDCKLSSAEQLNEVTSYLDLSPVYGSSKSTSDSLRTLYGGRLKASRYKGQQHLPSVQNKTSRCDVRNSSEACYSAGDIRVNQNPQLTVLHTILLREHNRVARVLCKLNPHWDDERVYQEARRIVIAEYQHITYYEWLSIFLGKSINEWGSNLVLGLSGARRGTKAPGSGGASILRKSSKLVVVIDKETTLSTAAILLALFATRVGRGKKVGECVPATLVAVEQKDVPATLVVVERKDVPATLVAVERKQFPATTEYRGELVTDGFENMDCGAIQASREELESNADQGPELVAVQGPEPVAVQDPEPVAVLGPEPATDQGSLECQTYINKYKLLNDGNSYSYDYDETANAATLNGFTAGAYRYFHSLVAGHLRMVTEARDTTNVLRLSDHFNRPEVIRVRDNFDSLTRGLTTQKMMEADQFFTTELTNYLFRSTQSFGKDLESIDIQRGRDHGLASYNDFRATCGLSKATCFNDLKGSMSRKDIMLLSRLYEHVDDVDLFVGGVLERHTDDSLLGPTLQCIIAEQFHRSRTGDRYFYENRNQPYPFTPAGTTGSISSVNSHLLCSVANLGGDGASC
;
A
#
# COMPACT_ATOMS: atom_id res chain seq x y z
N MET A 1 -7.01 17.45 30.19
CA MET A 1 -6.16 16.30 29.77
C MET A 1 -4.91 16.30 30.63
N LEU A 2 -4.34 15.14 30.96
CA LEU A 2 -3.10 15.06 31.73
C LEU A 2 -1.87 15.04 30.80
N PRO A 3 -0.82 15.85 31.09
CA PRO A 3 0.44 15.79 30.36
C PRO A 3 1.04 14.38 30.32
N GLY A 4 1.56 13.97 29.17
CA GLY A 4 2.20 12.66 28.99
C GLY A 4 1.26 11.44 28.98
N LEU A 5 -0.05 11.64 29.15
CA LEU A 5 -1.06 10.57 29.09
C LEU A 5 -2.10 10.82 28.00
N HIS A 6 -2.67 12.02 27.98
CA HIS A 6 -3.77 12.38 27.08
C HIS A 6 -3.62 13.75 26.41
N SER A 7 -2.66 14.59 26.82
CA SER A 7 -2.41 15.90 26.21
C SER A 7 -1.87 15.77 24.78
N PHE A 8 -2.01 16.83 23.99
CA PHE A 8 -1.32 16.94 22.71
C PHE A 8 0.21 17.00 22.92
N PRO A 9 1.00 16.53 21.93
CA PRO A 9 2.45 16.71 21.95
C PRO A 9 2.81 18.20 21.83
N MET A 10 3.90 18.56 22.51
CA MET A 10 4.52 19.88 22.52
C MET A 10 5.97 19.71 22.04
N SER A 11 6.60 20.81 21.60
CA SER A 11 8.05 20.82 21.38
C SER A 11 8.79 20.47 22.67
N VAL A 12 10.02 19.94 22.53
CA VAL A 12 10.95 19.74 23.66
C VAL A 12 11.25 21.03 24.45
N SER A 13 11.00 22.21 23.86
CA SER A 13 11.08 23.51 24.56
C SER A 13 9.89 23.82 25.48
N GLY A 14 8.78 23.07 25.34
CA GLY A 14 7.48 23.37 25.92
C GLY A 14 6.59 24.29 25.05
N ALA A 15 7.05 24.72 23.86
CA ALA A 15 6.23 25.47 22.92
C ALA A 15 5.25 24.56 22.12
N PRO A 16 4.14 25.10 21.58
CA PRO A 16 3.26 24.33 20.69
C PRO A 16 3.99 23.88 19.42
N LEU A 17 3.73 22.66 18.95
CA LEU A 17 4.25 22.19 17.66
C LEU A 17 3.71 23.03 16.48
N PRO A 18 4.44 23.08 15.33
CA PRO A 18 4.07 23.95 14.22
C PRO A 18 2.70 23.58 13.64
N ASN A 19 1.97 24.59 13.18
CA ASN A 19 0.63 24.41 12.64
C ASN A 19 0.60 23.42 11.46
N ALA A 20 -0.30 22.42 11.51
CA ALA A 20 -0.36 21.33 10.53
C ALA A 20 -0.62 21.83 9.08
N ARG A 21 -1.46 22.85 8.90
CA ARG A 21 -1.71 23.45 7.58
C ARG A 21 -0.52 24.23 7.05
N LEU A 22 0.23 24.94 7.90
CA LEU A 22 1.48 25.58 7.50
C LEU A 22 2.53 24.53 7.06
N LEU A 23 2.62 23.41 7.78
CA LEU A 23 3.51 22.30 7.41
C LEU A 23 3.14 21.69 6.06
N SER A 24 1.86 21.32 5.87
CA SER A 24 1.30 20.85 4.59
C SER A 24 1.65 21.80 3.45
N ARG A 25 1.31 23.09 3.54
CA ARG A 25 1.59 24.09 2.50
C ARG A 25 3.07 24.34 2.22
N THR A 26 3.97 23.98 3.14
CA THR A 26 5.41 24.25 3.01
C THR A 26 6.17 23.06 2.44
N PHE A 27 5.87 21.85 2.95
CA PHE A 27 6.57 20.62 2.58
C PHE A 27 5.89 19.88 1.43
N PHE A 28 4.55 19.99 1.32
CA PHE A 28 3.72 19.19 0.42
C PHE A 28 2.97 20.05 -0.61
N PRO A 29 3.68 20.75 -1.53
CA PRO A 29 3.04 21.67 -2.47
C PRO A 29 2.33 20.90 -3.59
N ASP A 30 1.20 21.47 -4.04
CA ASP A 30 0.29 20.90 -5.03
C ASP A 30 0.98 20.64 -6.38
N ARG A 31 1.38 19.39 -6.65
CA ARG A 31 1.94 18.96 -7.95
C ARG A 31 1.61 17.49 -8.22
N ASP A 32 1.18 17.23 -9.45
CA ASP A 32 0.96 15.88 -9.95
C ASP A 32 2.16 15.47 -10.82
N TYR A 33 2.98 14.52 -10.35
CA TYR A 33 3.99 13.84 -11.15
C TYR A 33 3.53 12.39 -11.35
N GLU A 34 3.43 11.90 -12.59
CA GLU A 34 3.07 10.50 -12.84
C GLU A 34 4.31 9.60 -12.63
N ASN A 35 4.16 8.52 -11.85
CA ASN A 35 5.18 7.48 -11.78
C ASN A 35 5.36 6.81 -13.16
N GLN A 36 6.59 6.44 -13.51
CA GLN A 36 6.90 5.92 -14.85
C GLN A 36 6.77 4.40 -15.01
N GLU A 37 6.66 3.65 -13.91
CA GLU A 37 6.67 2.17 -13.90
C GLU A 37 5.34 1.58 -13.42
N TRP A 38 4.69 2.19 -12.43
CA TRP A 38 3.58 1.61 -11.69
C TRP A 38 2.23 2.27 -12.00
N THR A 39 1.17 1.46 -11.94
CA THR A 39 -0.21 1.86 -12.27
C THR A 39 -1.08 2.00 -11.03
N LEU A 40 -2.27 2.58 -11.17
CA LEU A 40 -3.18 2.85 -10.05
C LEU A 40 -3.56 1.62 -9.24
N VAL A 41 -3.47 0.41 -9.79
CA VAL A 41 -3.66 -0.83 -9.03
C VAL A 41 -2.67 -0.94 -7.85
N ALA A 42 -1.42 -0.48 -7.99
CA ALA A 42 -0.44 -0.53 -6.90
C ALA A 42 -0.81 0.39 -5.74
N MET A 43 -1.26 1.62 -6.04
CA MET A 43 -1.78 2.57 -5.04
C MET A 43 -3.02 2.01 -4.32
N LEU A 44 -4.00 1.49 -5.07
CA LEU A 44 -5.26 0.98 -4.51
C LEU A 44 -5.08 -0.34 -3.75
N TRP A 45 -4.11 -1.16 -4.13
CA TRP A 45 -3.78 -2.37 -3.36
C TRP A 45 -3.19 -2.00 -2.00
N GLY A 46 -2.37 -0.95 -1.94
CA GLY A 46 -1.95 -0.35 -0.67
C GLY A 46 -3.14 0.15 0.14
N GLN A 47 -4.09 0.86 -0.48
CA GLN A 47 -5.32 1.27 0.22
C GLN A 47 -6.12 0.07 0.76
N MET A 48 -6.26 -1.02 -0.01
CA MET A 48 -6.92 -2.24 0.43
C MET A 48 -6.23 -2.86 1.65
N ALA A 49 -4.89 -2.99 1.62
CA ALA A 49 -4.11 -3.51 2.73
C ALA A 49 -4.17 -2.62 3.99
N SER A 50 -4.22 -1.29 3.83
CA SER A 50 -4.49 -0.37 4.95
C SER A 50 -5.87 -0.64 5.57
N HIS A 51 -6.89 -0.85 4.74
CA HIS A 51 -8.25 -1.04 5.21
C HIS A 51 -8.45 -2.40 5.91
N ASP A 52 -7.69 -3.42 5.53
CA ASP A 52 -7.69 -4.74 6.18
C ASP A 52 -6.99 -4.71 7.54
N LEU A 53 -5.87 -4.00 7.65
CA LEU A 53 -5.08 -3.94 8.89
C LEU A 53 -5.59 -2.91 9.91
N ALA A 54 -6.31 -1.86 9.49
CA ALA A 54 -6.66 -0.75 10.38
C ALA A 54 -7.98 -0.02 10.06
N LEU A 55 -8.79 0.18 11.09
CA LEU A 55 -9.91 1.11 11.16
C LEU A 55 -9.94 1.73 12.55
N VAL A 56 -9.59 3.01 12.65
CA VAL A 56 -9.61 3.76 13.92
C VAL A 56 -10.83 4.70 13.91
N PRO A 57 -11.84 4.47 14.77
CA PRO A 57 -13.02 5.33 14.83
C PRO A 57 -12.71 6.66 15.51
N MET A 58 -13.46 7.71 15.14
CA MET A 58 -13.45 9.00 15.85
C MET A 58 -14.52 9.00 16.94
N VAL A 59 -14.31 9.79 18.00
CA VAL A 59 -15.32 9.98 19.05
C VAL A 59 -16.62 10.51 18.43
N GLN A 60 -17.76 9.94 18.83
CA GLN A 60 -19.10 10.36 18.42
C GLN A 60 -19.94 10.69 19.67
N ILE A 61 -21.05 11.42 19.47
CA ILE A 61 -22.05 11.65 20.52
C ILE A 61 -23.07 10.51 20.43
N GLU A 62 -23.18 9.71 21.48
CA GLU A 62 -24.28 8.74 21.59
C GLU A 62 -25.60 9.50 21.80
N GLN A 63 -26.54 9.36 20.86
CA GLN A 63 -27.92 9.77 21.11
C GLN A 63 -28.58 8.71 22.00
N GLU A 64 -28.97 9.08 23.22
CA GLU A 64 -29.72 8.22 24.15
C GLU A 64 -31.08 7.82 23.54
N THR A 65 -31.13 6.71 22.82
CA THR A 65 -32.40 6.02 22.58
C THR A 65 -32.81 5.36 23.89
N GLY A 66 -33.71 6.01 24.62
CA GLY A 66 -34.19 5.55 25.93
C GLY A 66 -34.65 4.08 25.93
N PRO A 67 -34.53 3.37 27.07
CA PRO A 67 -34.60 1.92 27.11
C PRO A 67 -35.98 1.38 26.72
N SER A 68 -36.04 0.69 25.58
CA SER A 68 -37.16 -0.20 25.26
C SER A 68 -37.14 -1.38 26.25
N GLY A 69 -38.09 -1.40 27.18
CA GLY A 69 -38.09 -2.33 28.31
C GLY A 69 -38.14 -3.80 27.93
N GLY A 70 -36.98 -4.47 27.91
CA GLY A 70 -36.84 -5.92 27.93
C GLY A 70 -36.40 -6.38 29.31
N LYS A 71 -37.24 -7.17 30.01
CA LYS A 71 -36.83 -7.82 31.26
C LYS A 71 -35.94 -9.02 30.94
N GLU A 72 -34.62 -8.83 30.92
CA GLU A 72 -33.70 -9.97 30.93
C GLU A 72 -33.71 -10.62 32.32
N LYS A 73 -33.93 -11.94 32.34
CA LYS A 73 -33.71 -12.77 33.52
C LYS A 73 -32.24 -13.16 33.55
N GLU A 74 -31.52 -12.74 34.58
CA GLU A 74 -30.20 -13.29 34.87
C GLU A 74 -30.30 -14.80 35.11
N THR A 75 -29.56 -15.59 34.31
CA THR A 75 -29.27 -16.99 34.61
C THR A 75 -27.79 -17.11 34.95
N GLY A 76 -27.47 -17.09 36.25
CA GLY A 76 -26.12 -17.31 36.74
C GLY A 76 -25.60 -18.73 36.50
N PRO A 77 -24.27 -18.95 36.54
CA PRO A 77 -23.65 -20.20 36.12
C PRO A 77 -23.81 -21.33 37.14
N SER A 78 -23.80 -22.57 36.63
CA SER A 78 -23.97 -23.80 37.39
C SER A 78 -22.76 -24.16 38.26
N GLY A 79 -22.95 -24.15 39.59
CA GLY A 79 -22.11 -24.86 40.57
C GLY A 79 -22.91 -25.97 41.26
N GLY A 80 -22.33 -27.15 41.44
CA GLY A 80 -23.08 -28.36 41.83
C GLY A 80 -22.97 -28.79 43.29
N LYS A 81 -24.07 -29.37 43.81
CA LYS A 81 -24.24 -30.15 45.07
C LYS A 81 -24.09 -29.32 46.37
N GLU A 82 -24.94 -29.44 47.40
CA GLU A 82 -25.54 -30.64 48.00
C GLU A 82 -26.98 -30.47 48.55
N ASN A 83 -27.55 -31.56 49.09
CA ASN A 83 -28.94 -31.68 49.57
C ASN A 83 -29.22 -31.00 50.94
N LYS A 84 -30.45 -30.50 51.16
CA LYS A 84 -31.47 -31.14 52.06
C LYS A 84 -32.73 -30.29 52.31
N THR A 85 -33.88 -30.99 52.37
CA THR A 85 -35.12 -30.73 53.17
C THR A 85 -35.90 -29.39 53.07
N GLY A 86 -37.19 -29.46 52.74
CA GLY A 86 -38.22 -28.42 53.05
C GLY A 86 -38.83 -28.61 54.46
N PRO A 87 -40.12 -28.27 54.74
CA PRO A 87 -41.18 -27.71 53.87
C PRO A 87 -42.05 -26.58 54.52
N SER A 88 -43.18 -26.21 53.87
CA SER A 88 -44.35 -25.42 54.38
C SER A 88 -44.12 -23.95 54.76
N GLY A 89 -45.06 -23.00 54.65
CA GLY A 89 -46.44 -22.86 54.14
C GLY A 89 -46.81 -21.35 54.25
N GLY A 90 -47.91 -20.74 53.79
CA GLY A 90 -49.15 -21.11 53.08
C GLY A 90 -50.16 -19.94 53.23
N LYS A 91 -51.24 -19.87 52.39
CA LYS A 91 -52.42 -18.95 52.51
C LYS A 91 -52.16 -17.43 52.32
N GLU A 92 -53.11 -16.55 51.92
CA GLU A 92 -54.48 -16.69 51.38
C GLU A 92 -54.92 -15.44 50.57
N GLN A 93 -55.86 -15.65 49.63
CA GLN A 93 -57.01 -14.81 49.14
C GLN A 93 -56.98 -13.26 48.99
N GLU A 94 -57.58 -12.84 47.84
CA GLU A 94 -58.58 -11.73 47.65
C GLU A 94 -58.20 -10.26 47.95
N THR A 95 -58.79 -9.21 47.33
CA THR A 95 -59.98 -9.08 46.45
C THR A 95 -59.86 -7.88 45.46
N GLU A 96 -60.79 -7.83 44.51
CA GLU A 96 -61.24 -6.69 43.66
C GLU A 96 -61.66 -5.41 44.46
N PRO A 97 -61.96 -4.21 43.86
CA PRO A 97 -62.76 -4.03 42.62
C PRO A 97 -62.50 -2.81 41.69
N SER A 98 -63.35 -2.74 40.65
CA SER A 98 -63.76 -1.61 39.78
C SER A 98 -63.81 -0.21 40.42
N GLY A 99 -63.80 0.93 39.71
CA GLY A 99 -63.97 1.26 38.28
C GLY A 99 -64.93 2.47 38.11
N GLY A 100 -64.71 3.38 37.14
CA GLY A 100 -65.54 4.58 36.96
C GLY A 100 -65.20 5.41 35.70
N LYS A 101 -66.19 6.10 35.12
CA LYS A 101 -66.11 6.93 33.90
C LYS A 101 -66.50 8.39 34.19
N GLU A 102 -65.98 9.34 33.39
CA GLU A 102 -66.67 10.52 32.80
C GLU A 102 -65.62 11.30 31.96
N GLN A 103 -65.79 11.48 30.65
CA GLN A 103 -66.56 12.52 29.91
C GLN A 103 -66.08 13.99 30.05
N GLY A 104 -65.28 14.43 29.06
CA GLY A 104 -65.63 15.55 28.17
C GLY A 104 -65.43 17.00 28.65
N THR A 105 -64.60 17.76 27.91
CA THR A 105 -64.91 19.08 27.33
C THR A 105 -63.73 19.55 26.47
N GLY A 106 -63.97 20.44 25.51
CA GLY A 106 -62.93 21.08 24.70
C GLY A 106 -63.23 22.55 24.48
N LEU A 107 -62.21 23.35 24.14
CA LEU A 107 -62.35 24.76 23.77
C LEU A 107 -61.34 25.15 22.68
N SER A 108 -61.84 25.88 21.68
CA SER A 108 -61.11 26.76 20.75
C SER A 108 -60.46 27.95 21.49
N GLY A 109 -59.52 28.72 20.96
CA GLY A 109 -58.90 28.79 19.63
C GLY A 109 -58.36 30.21 19.40
N GLY A 110 -57.45 30.42 18.44
CA GLY A 110 -56.91 31.76 18.15
C GLY A 110 -56.05 31.79 16.88
N LYS A 111 -56.39 32.68 15.95
CA LYS A 111 -55.61 33.02 14.74
C LYS A 111 -55.22 34.50 14.82
N GLU A 112 -54.04 34.83 14.33
CA GLU A 112 -53.77 36.12 13.69
C GLU A 112 -52.65 35.96 12.63
N GLN A 113 -52.52 36.92 11.71
CA GLN A 113 -52.09 36.65 10.33
C GLN A 113 -51.07 37.70 9.81
N GLU A 114 -50.05 37.20 9.09
CA GLU A 114 -49.17 37.86 8.09
C GLU A 114 -48.44 39.19 8.41
N THR A 115 -47.12 39.18 8.17
CA THR A 115 -46.48 39.91 7.04
C THR A 115 -45.08 39.37 6.77
N GLY A 116 -44.71 39.20 5.49
CA GLY A 116 -43.31 38.96 5.06
C GLY A 116 -42.50 40.27 4.95
N PRO A 117 -41.19 40.18 4.65
CA PRO A 117 -40.84 39.95 3.25
C PRO A 117 -39.75 38.89 2.97
N SER A 118 -39.82 38.40 1.74
CA SER A 118 -38.97 37.45 1.03
C SER A 118 -37.46 37.78 0.96
N GLY A 119 -36.63 36.73 1.06
CA GLY A 119 -35.23 36.70 0.60
C GLY A 119 -34.61 35.32 0.82
N GLY A 120 -34.30 34.57 -0.25
CA GLY A 120 -33.80 33.17 -0.17
C GLY A 120 -32.40 33.03 0.47
N LYS A 121 -31.96 31.83 0.85
CA LYS A 121 -32.19 30.53 0.18
C LYS A 121 -32.46 29.39 1.17
N GLU A 122 -33.28 28.43 0.74
CA GLU A 122 -33.43 27.12 1.39
C GLU A 122 -32.35 26.12 0.92
N GLN A 123 -32.27 25.03 1.70
CA GLN A 123 -31.77 23.67 1.42
C GLN A 123 -30.36 23.29 1.89
N GLU A 124 -30.26 23.06 3.20
CA GLU A 124 -29.54 21.87 3.69
C GLU A 124 -30.51 20.68 3.79
N THR A 125 -30.35 19.65 2.95
CA THR A 125 -31.02 18.35 3.13
C THR A 125 -30.10 17.20 2.72
N GLY A 126 -29.10 16.94 3.56
CA GLY A 126 -28.44 15.64 3.72
C GLY A 126 -28.35 15.37 5.23
N PRO A 127 -28.58 14.14 5.73
CA PRO A 127 -28.68 13.94 7.17
C PRO A 127 -27.31 14.05 7.82
N ARG A 128 -27.07 15.19 8.48
CA ARG A 128 -26.06 15.30 9.53
C ARG A 128 -26.42 14.28 10.62
N THR A 129 -25.73 13.14 10.67
CA THR A 129 -25.46 12.54 11.98
C THR A 129 -24.57 13.54 12.70
N GLU A 130 -25.01 14.06 13.84
CA GLU A 130 -24.40 15.18 14.56
C GLU A 130 -23.03 14.83 15.13
N GLY A 131 -22.03 14.76 14.24
CA GLY A 131 -20.63 14.64 14.61
C GLY A 131 -20.17 15.90 15.33
N ILE A 132 -19.24 15.71 16.28
CA ILE A 132 -18.69 16.79 17.11
C ILE A 132 -18.16 17.93 16.24
N GLN A 133 -18.68 19.13 16.47
CA GLN A 133 -18.18 20.37 15.87
C GLN A 133 -17.17 21.04 16.79
N CYS A 134 -16.08 21.50 16.20
CA CYS A 134 -14.97 22.20 16.85
C CYS A 134 -14.72 23.59 16.24
N CYS A 135 -15.32 23.84 15.07
CA CYS A 135 -15.35 25.11 14.38
C CYS A 135 -16.77 25.68 14.40
N SER A 136 -16.92 26.98 14.18
CA SER A 136 -18.22 27.58 13.86
C SER A 136 -18.79 26.98 12.55
N ASP A 137 -20.12 27.01 12.38
CA ASP A 137 -20.78 26.43 11.18
C ASP A 137 -20.33 27.10 9.87
N ASP A 138 -19.89 28.35 9.92
CA ASP A 138 -19.28 29.11 8.81
C ASP A 138 -17.79 28.80 8.58
N GLY A 139 -17.13 28.11 9.52
CA GLY A 139 -15.70 27.82 9.48
C GLY A 139 -14.77 29.02 9.75
N GLU A 140 -15.29 30.22 10.04
CA GLU A 140 -14.48 31.43 10.26
C GLU A 140 -13.75 31.43 11.62
N SER A 141 -14.10 30.51 12.55
CA SER A 141 -13.51 30.46 13.89
C SER A 141 -13.49 29.06 14.50
N ILE A 142 -12.61 28.89 15.51
CA ILE A 142 -12.69 27.77 16.48
C ILE A 142 -13.78 28.13 17.50
N LEU A 143 -14.59 27.14 17.91
CA LEU A 143 -15.64 27.38 18.91
C LEU A 143 -15.05 27.88 20.25
N PRO A 144 -15.77 28.77 20.97
CA PRO A 144 -15.38 29.19 22.32
C PRO A 144 -15.15 28.00 23.25
N ALA A 145 -14.20 28.12 24.19
CA ALA A 145 -13.79 27.03 25.08
C ALA A 145 -14.94 26.41 25.91
N GLN A 146 -16.04 27.15 26.11
CA GLN A 146 -17.25 26.69 26.80
C GLN A 146 -18.15 25.79 25.94
N LEU A 147 -18.03 25.87 24.61
CA LEU A 147 -18.79 25.07 23.63
C LEU A 147 -17.90 23.99 22.97
N LEU A 148 -16.58 24.09 23.14
CA LEU A 148 -15.63 23.17 22.54
C LEU A 148 -15.65 21.81 23.27
N HIS A 149 -16.08 20.76 22.58
CA HIS A 149 -16.13 19.41 23.15
C HIS A 149 -14.71 18.89 23.51
N PRO A 150 -14.51 18.12 24.59
CA PRO A 150 -13.18 17.66 25.01
C PRO A 150 -12.40 16.83 23.98
N ALA A 151 -13.09 16.21 23.01
CA ALA A 151 -12.48 15.48 21.89
C ALA A 151 -12.15 16.36 20.67
N CYS A 152 -12.25 17.68 20.78
CA CYS A 152 -11.87 18.61 19.71
C CYS A 152 -10.36 18.84 19.66
N MET A 153 -9.81 18.79 18.45
CA MET A 153 -8.41 19.14 18.17
C MET A 153 -8.31 19.88 16.81
N PRO A 154 -9.05 21.01 16.64
CA PRO A 154 -9.24 21.66 15.36
C PRO A 154 -7.92 22.16 14.76
N ILE A 155 -7.83 22.14 13.43
CA ILE A 155 -6.66 22.65 12.72
C ILE A 155 -6.94 24.12 12.37
N TYR A 156 -6.24 25.03 13.02
CA TYR A 156 -6.30 26.46 12.71
C TYR A 156 -5.75 26.74 11.30
N ILE A 157 -6.41 27.61 10.55
CA ILE A 157 -5.96 28.06 9.23
C ILE A 157 -5.70 29.57 9.31
N TYR A 158 -4.48 29.98 8.99
CA TYR A 158 -4.07 31.39 8.99
C TYR A 158 -4.89 32.22 7.98
N ARG A 159 -5.07 33.51 8.28
CA ARG A 159 -5.81 34.45 7.40
C ARG A 159 -5.13 34.63 6.05
N GLU A 160 -3.82 34.41 6.02
CA GLU A 160 -2.94 34.50 4.87
C GLU A 160 -2.84 33.17 4.07
N ASP A 161 -3.63 32.13 4.42
CA ASP A 161 -3.68 30.88 3.66
C ASP A 161 -4.14 31.16 2.22
N ARG A 162 -3.28 30.85 1.25
CA ARG A 162 -3.48 31.21 -0.17
C ARG A 162 -4.69 30.55 -0.84
N PHE A 163 -5.30 29.55 -0.21
CA PHE A 163 -6.47 28.85 -0.73
C PHE A 163 -7.71 29.15 0.09
N TYR A 164 -7.66 28.89 1.41
CA TYR A 164 -8.84 28.98 2.28
C TYR A 164 -9.30 30.42 2.56
N SER A 165 -8.40 31.42 2.47
CA SER A 165 -8.77 32.84 2.61
C SER A 165 -9.80 33.32 1.58
N ALA A 166 -9.86 32.69 0.39
CA ALA A 166 -10.86 32.99 -0.63
C ALA A 166 -12.30 32.56 -0.24
N PHE A 167 -12.43 31.79 0.84
CA PHE A 167 -13.68 31.24 1.35
C PHE A 167 -13.97 31.63 2.82
N SER A 168 -13.25 32.62 3.37
CA SER A 168 -13.25 32.98 4.81
C SER A 168 -12.89 31.85 5.78
N GLN A 169 -12.35 30.73 5.29
CA GLN A 169 -12.20 29.50 6.06
C GLN A 169 -10.96 29.58 6.97
N HIS A 170 -11.16 29.62 8.29
CA HIS A 170 -10.08 29.78 9.29
C HIS A 170 -9.99 28.65 10.34
N CYS A 171 -10.93 27.69 10.34
CA CYS A 171 -10.89 26.50 11.20
C CYS A 171 -11.31 25.25 10.43
N MET A 172 -10.43 24.24 10.36
CA MET A 172 -10.76 22.92 9.80
C MET A 172 -11.16 21.95 10.92
N ASN A 173 -12.40 21.45 10.84
CA ASN A 173 -12.97 20.59 11.88
C ASN A 173 -12.27 19.23 11.94
N PHE A 174 -11.68 18.94 13.11
CA PHE A 174 -10.94 17.72 13.42
C PHE A 174 -11.30 17.24 14.84
N VAL A 175 -11.62 15.95 14.95
CA VAL A 175 -12.06 15.27 16.17
C VAL A 175 -11.10 14.10 16.45
N ARG A 176 -10.76 13.93 17.73
CA ARG A 176 -9.87 12.87 18.22
C ARG A 176 -10.40 11.47 17.96
N SER A 177 -9.48 10.53 17.79
CA SER A 177 -9.75 9.10 17.71
C SER A 177 -10.30 8.57 19.04
N MET A 178 -11.12 7.52 19.00
CA MET A 178 -11.54 6.81 20.21
C MET A 178 -10.36 6.07 20.83
N THR A 179 -10.28 6.13 22.16
CA THR A 179 -9.28 5.42 22.96
C THR A 179 -9.89 4.21 23.64
N THR A 180 -9.14 3.11 23.73
CA THR A 180 -9.48 1.98 24.59
C THR A 180 -8.96 2.19 26.01
N VAL A 181 -9.50 1.44 26.97
CA VAL A 181 -8.99 1.37 28.34
C VAL A 181 -7.98 0.23 28.44
N GLY A 182 -6.90 0.41 29.20
CA GLY A 182 -5.94 -0.67 29.49
C GLY A 182 -6.62 -1.88 30.14
N GLN A 183 -6.10 -3.09 29.88
CA GLN A 183 -6.72 -4.35 30.34
C GLN A 183 -6.91 -4.44 31.87
N ASP A 184 -6.10 -3.70 32.64
CA ASP A 184 -6.16 -3.63 34.11
C ASP A 184 -7.02 -2.47 34.63
N CYS A 185 -7.70 -1.74 33.73
CA CYS A 185 -8.52 -0.55 34.02
C CYS A 185 -7.79 0.56 34.79
N LYS A 186 -6.45 0.61 34.74
CA LYS A 186 -5.67 1.69 35.35
C LYS A 186 -5.54 2.89 34.42
N LEU A 187 -5.23 4.04 35.00
CA LEU A 187 -4.85 5.24 34.25
C LEU A 187 -3.51 4.98 33.53
N SER A 188 -3.57 4.90 32.21
CA SER A 188 -2.45 4.71 31.30
C SER A 188 -2.40 5.80 30.22
N SER A 189 -1.38 5.76 29.38
CA SER A 189 -1.36 6.52 28.13
C SER A 189 -2.58 6.19 27.25
N ALA A 190 -2.99 7.14 26.41
CA ALA A 190 -4.08 7.01 25.46
C ALA A 190 -3.73 6.05 24.31
N GLU A 191 -4.24 4.81 24.36
CA GLU A 191 -4.16 3.85 23.26
C GLU A 191 -5.42 3.93 22.38
N GLN A 192 -5.28 4.03 21.05
CA GLN A 192 -6.41 4.12 20.13
C GLN A 192 -6.98 2.73 19.78
N LEU A 193 -8.29 2.65 19.58
CA LEU A 193 -8.97 1.41 19.21
C LEU A 193 -8.76 1.09 17.72
N ASN A 194 -8.54 -0.19 17.39
CA ASN A 194 -8.66 -0.72 16.04
C ASN A 194 -9.91 -1.61 15.95
N GLU A 195 -10.83 -1.31 15.04
CA GLU A 195 -12.11 -2.04 14.87
C GLU A 195 -12.03 -3.25 13.94
N VAL A 196 -10.92 -3.42 13.21
CA VAL A 196 -10.70 -4.56 12.29
C VAL A 196 -9.65 -5.54 12.85
N THR A 197 -9.61 -6.72 12.23
CA THR A 197 -8.57 -7.74 12.47
C THR A 197 -7.17 -7.18 12.14
N SER A 198 -6.13 -7.62 12.85
CA SER A 198 -4.74 -7.22 12.55
C SER A 198 -4.02 -8.15 11.55
N TYR A 199 -4.77 -9.10 11.01
CA TYR A 199 -4.32 -10.07 10.01
C TYR A 199 -4.67 -9.58 8.60
N LEU A 200 -3.95 -10.08 7.60
CA LEU A 200 -4.33 -9.89 6.20
C LEU A 200 -5.33 -10.97 5.79
N ASP A 201 -6.53 -10.93 6.39
CA ASP A 201 -7.60 -11.93 6.23
C ASP A 201 -8.77 -11.46 5.34
N LEU A 202 -8.50 -10.43 4.53
CA LEU A 202 -9.40 -9.80 3.57
C LEU A 202 -10.74 -9.38 4.20
N SER A 203 -10.66 -8.88 5.43
CA SER A 203 -11.78 -8.33 6.18
C SER A 203 -12.53 -7.18 5.46
N PRO A 204 -11.94 -6.39 4.53
CA PRO A 204 -12.70 -5.42 3.74
C PRO A 204 -13.76 -6.04 2.83
N VAL A 205 -13.62 -7.33 2.49
CA VAL A 205 -14.61 -8.11 1.73
C VAL A 205 -15.51 -8.91 2.67
N TYR A 206 -14.95 -9.57 3.68
CA TYR A 206 -15.65 -10.57 4.51
C TYR A 206 -16.23 -10.04 5.84
N GLY A 207 -15.77 -8.88 6.30
CA GLY A 207 -16.14 -8.24 7.57
C GLY A 207 -15.40 -8.81 8.77
N SER A 208 -14.98 -7.94 9.69
CA SER A 208 -14.24 -8.29 10.92
C SER A 208 -15.13 -8.79 12.07
N SER A 209 -16.42 -9.04 11.83
CA SER A 209 -17.35 -9.63 12.80
C SER A 209 -18.25 -10.68 12.14
N LYS A 210 -18.69 -11.69 12.91
CA LYS A 210 -19.62 -12.71 12.40
C LYS A 210 -20.93 -12.11 11.89
N SER A 211 -21.47 -11.11 12.58
CA SER A 211 -22.70 -10.42 12.17
C SER A 211 -22.55 -9.76 10.80
N THR A 212 -21.46 -9.01 10.60
CA THR A 212 -21.14 -8.41 9.30
C THR A 212 -20.98 -9.49 8.22
N SER A 213 -20.21 -10.55 8.50
CA SER A 213 -19.95 -11.64 7.54
C SER A 213 -21.23 -12.36 7.10
N ASP A 214 -22.07 -12.79 8.06
CA ASP A 214 -23.35 -13.43 7.76
C ASP A 214 -24.30 -12.48 7.01
N SER A 215 -24.28 -11.18 7.32
CA SER A 215 -25.10 -10.18 6.62
C SER A 215 -24.73 -10.04 5.14
N LEU A 216 -23.47 -10.30 4.77
CA LEU A 216 -22.95 -10.21 3.40
C LEU A 216 -23.13 -11.51 2.59
N ARG A 217 -23.43 -12.65 3.23
CA ARG A 217 -23.60 -13.96 2.56
C ARG A 217 -25.01 -14.16 2.01
N THR A 218 -25.17 -14.92 0.92
CA THR A 218 -26.48 -15.41 0.47
C THR A 218 -27.00 -16.58 1.28
N LEU A 219 -26.14 -17.23 2.07
CA LEU A 219 -26.40 -18.50 2.75
C LEU A 219 -26.90 -19.60 1.78
N TYR A 220 -26.38 -19.55 0.55
CA TYR A 220 -26.65 -20.54 -0.49
C TYR A 220 -25.49 -20.69 -1.47
N GLY A 221 -24.94 -21.90 -1.58
CA GLY A 221 -23.85 -22.25 -2.50
C GLY A 221 -22.51 -21.56 -2.19
N GLY A 222 -22.29 -21.18 -0.92
CA GLY A 222 -21.10 -20.54 -0.40
C GLY A 222 -20.84 -19.13 -0.88
N ARG A 223 -21.88 -18.38 -1.27
CA ARG A 223 -21.76 -17.11 -2.03
C ARG A 223 -21.94 -15.85 -1.18
N LEU A 224 -21.33 -14.76 -1.64
CA LEU A 224 -21.62 -13.40 -1.19
C LEU A 224 -22.80 -12.80 -1.97
N LYS A 225 -23.66 -12.06 -1.26
CA LYS A 225 -24.74 -11.25 -1.82
C LYS A 225 -24.17 -10.24 -2.80
N ALA A 226 -24.90 -10.02 -3.89
CA ALA A 226 -24.51 -9.06 -4.91
C ALA A 226 -25.75 -8.44 -5.53
N SER A 227 -25.66 -7.16 -5.89
CA SER A 227 -26.68 -6.54 -6.74
C SER A 227 -26.40 -6.87 -8.21
N ARG A 228 -27.46 -6.87 -9.03
CA ARG A 228 -27.34 -6.95 -10.49
C ARG A 228 -27.79 -5.64 -11.11
N TYR A 229 -26.99 -5.11 -12.01
CA TYR A 229 -27.32 -3.91 -12.76
C TYR A 229 -26.82 -4.09 -14.21
N LYS A 230 -27.72 -3.91 -15.18
CA LYS A 230 -27.47 -4.23 -16.61
C LYS A 230 -26.82 -5.61 -16.84
N GLY A 231 -27.23 -6.62 -16.07
CA GLY A 231 -26.67 -7.97 -16.11
C GLY A 231 -25.37 -8.16 -15.32
N GLN A 232 -24.54 -7.12 -15.15
CA GLN A 232 -23.29 -7.17 -14.38
C GLN A 232 -23.53 -7.35 -12.87
N GLN A 233 -22.56 -7.99 -12.21
CA GLN A 233 -22.54 -8.21 -10.76
C GLN A 233 -21.82 -7.05 -10.06
N HIS A 234 -22.48 -6.40 -9.12
CA HIS A 234 -21.91 -5.35 -8.25
C HIS A 234 -22.08 -5.73 -6.77
N LEU A 235 -21.39 -5.01 -5.88
CA LEU A 235 -21.59 -5.11 -4.43
C LEU A 235 -23.08 -4.95 -4.04
N PRO A 236 -23.52 -5.51 -2.90
CA PRO A 236 -24.87 -5.31 -2.38
C PRO A 236 -25.11 -3.83 -2.01
N SER A 237 -26.37 -3.37 -2.06
CA SER A 237 -26.72 -1.99 -1.65
C SER A 237 -26.79 -1.86 -0.13
N VAL A 238 -26.40 -0.70 0.39
CA VAL A 238 -26.74 -0.28 1.77
C VAL A 238 -28.25 -0.05 1.87
N GLN A 239 -28.84 -0.39 3.03
CA GLN A 239 -30.23 -0.08 3.39
C GLN A 239 -30.41 1.43 3.63
N ASN A 240 -29.79 1.96 4.69
CA ASN A 240 -29.70 3.39 4.96
C ASN A 240 -28.54 4.01 4.16
N LYS A 241 -28.79 4.43 2.91
CA LYS A 241 -27.72 4.94 2.02
C LYS A 241 -27.06 6.21 2.54
N THR A 242 -27.84 7.09 3.14
CA THR A 242 -27.39 8.41 3.57
C THR A 242 -26.47 8.38 4.80
N SER A 243 -26.38 7.28 5.54
CA SER A 243 -25.40 7.11 6.62
C SER A 243 -24.03 6.59 6.14
N ARG A 244 -23.86 6.31 4.84
CA ARG A 244 -22.60 5.79 4.26
C ARG A 244 -22.15 6.46 2.96
N CYS A 245 -23.01 7.23 2.30
CA CYS A 245 -22.73 7.86 1.01
C CYS A 245 -23.43 9.20 0.87
N ASP A 246 -22.81 10.12 0.13
CA ASP A 246 -23.35 11.44 -0.22
C ASP A 246 -24.35 11.32 -1.39
N VAL A 247 -25.47 10.63 -1.14
CA VAL A 247 -26.53 10.42 -2.13
C VAL A 247 -27.46 11.62 -2.24
N ARG A 248 -27.75 12.05 -3.47
CA ARG A 248 -28.72 13.14 -3.75
C ARG A 248 -30.17 12.66 -3.74
N ASN A 249 -30.39 11.36 -3.94
CA ASN A 249 -31.70 10.73 -3.92
C ASN A 249 -31.57 9.22 -3.63
N SER A 250 -32.68 8.58 -3.26
CA SER A 250 -32.70 7.16 -2.87
C SER A 250 -32.38 6.16 -3.99
N SER A 251 -32.35 6.57 -5.26
CA SER A 251 -32.05 5.68 -6.40
C SER A 251 -30.55 5.53 -6.69
N GLU A 252 -29.72 6.48 -6.25
CA GLU A 252 -28.27 6.47 -6.41
C GLU A 252 -27.63 5.28 -5.67
N ALA A 253 -26.50 4.77 -6.16
CA ALA A 253 -25.78 3.68 -5.54
C ALA A 253 -25.13 4.09 -4.23
N CYS A 254 -25.18 3.17 -3.28
CA CYS A 254 -24.32 3.15 -2.11
C CYS A 254 -24.12 1.68 -1.75
N TYR A 255 -22.87 1.22 -1.65
CA TYR A 255 -22.53 -0.19 -1.56
C TYR A 255 -22.15 -0.63 -0.15
N SER A 256 -22.41 -1.89 0.16
CA SER A 256 -22.00 -2.54 1.41
C SER A 256 -20.93 -3.60 1.12
N ALA A 257 -19.94 -3.67 1.99
CA ALA A 257 -18.89 -4.69 2.01
C ALA A 257 -18.53 -4.99 3.47
N GLY A 258 -17.42 -5.70 3.69
CA GLY A 258 -16.89 -5.99 5.03
C GLY A 258 -16.40 -4.73 5.76
N ASP A 259 -15.74 -3.82 5.04
CA ASP A 259 -15.31 -2.51 5.55
C ASP A 259 -16.29 -1.37 5.16
N ILE A 260 -16.45 -0.40 6.05
CA ILE A 260 -17.39 0.72 5.88
C ILE A 260 -16.95 1.76 4.83
N ARG A 261 -15.64 1.85 4.55
CA ARG A 261 -15.03 2.83 3.64
C ARG A 261 -15.07 2.37 2.17
N VAL A 262 -15.75 1.26 1.84
CA VAL A 262 -15.86 0.74 0.45
C VAL A 262 -16.31 1.76 -0.59
N ASN A 263 -17.12 2.76 -0.18
CA ASN A 263 -17.61 3.84 -1.06
C ASN A 263 -16.69 5.06 -1.12
N GLN A 264 -15.58 5.07 -0.37
CA GLN A 264 -14.77 6.27 -0.15
C GLN A 264 -14.31 6.87 -1.48
N ASN A 265 -13.84 6.06 -2.44
CA ASN A 265 -13.61 6.49 -3.81
C ASN A 265 -14.07 5.40 -4.81
N PRO A 266 -14.40 5.76 -6.07
CA PRO A 266 -14.99 4.81 -7.02
C PRO A 266 -14.08 3.62 -7.38
N GLN A 267 -12.77 3.80 -7.37
CA GLN A 267 -11.82 2.77 -7.76
C GLN A 267 -11.63 1.71 -6.67
N LEU A 268 -11.63 2.12 -5.40
CA LEU A 268 -11.72 1.20 -4.26
C LEU A 268 -12.99 0.33 -4.36
N THR A 269 -14.16 0.94 -4.62
CA THR A 269 -15.41 0.19 -4.83
C THR A 269 -15.32 -0.82 -5.98
N VAL A 270 -14.62 -0.46 -7.07
CA VAL A 270 -14.35 -1.37 -8.20
C VAL A 270 -13.48 -2.55 -7.74
N LEU A 271 -12.40 -2.32 -6.99
CA LEU A 271 -11.52 -3.37 -6.47
C LEU A 271 -12.25 -4.32 -5.50
N HIS A 272 -13.06 -3.80 -4.57
CA HIS A 272 -13.94 -4.63 -3.72
C HIS A 272 -14.93 -5.47 -4.55
N THR A 273 -15.45 -4.93 -5.66
CA THR A 273 -16.36 -5.66 -6.55
C THR A 273 -15.64 -6.80 -7.28
N ILE A 274 -14.39 -6.59 -7.69
CA ILE A 274 -13.52 -7.61 -8.32
C ILE A 274 -13.32 -8.79 -7.36
N LEU A 275 -12.90 -8.53 -6.12
CA LEU A 275 -12.70 -9.56 -5.10
C LEU A 275 -14.00 -10.31 -4.73
N LEU A 276 -15.13 -9.61 -4.68
CA LEU A 276 -16.44 -10.24 -4.48
C LEU A 276 -16.83 -11.14 -5.67
N ARG A 277 -16.52 -10.74 -6.91
CA ARG A 277 -16.77 -11.57 -8.09
C ARG A 277 -15.87 -12.81 -8.06
N GLU A 278 -14.63 -12.69 -7.60
CA GLU A 278 -13.68 -13.79 -7.48
C GLU A 278 -14.12 -14.83 -6.45
N HIS A 279 -14.44 -14.41 -5.22
CA HIS A 279 -15.01 -15.33 -4.23
C HIS A 279 -16.23 -16.10 -4.77
N ASN A 280 -17.12 -15.41 -5.50
CA ASN A 280 -18.26 -16.05 -6.15
C ASN A 280 -17.88 -16.93 -7.36
N ARG A 281 -16.74 -16.71 -8.02
CA ARG A 281 -16.17 -17.59 -9.06
C ARG A 281 -15.67 -18.87 -8.40
N VAL A 282 -14.82 -18.77 -7.38
CA VAL A 282 -14.29 -19.90 -6.61
C VAL A 282 -15.43 -20.74 -6.01
N ALA A 283 -16.38 -20.12 -5.30
CA ALA A 283 -17.52 -20.84 -4.71
C ALA A 283 -18.35 -21.63 -5.74
N ARG A 284 -18.58 -21.08 -6.94
CA ARG A 284 -19.28 -21.79 -8.04
C ARG A 284 -18.48 -22.99 -8.55
N VAL A 285 -17.14 -22.91 -8.57
CA VAL A 285 -16.27 -24.03 -8.97
C VAL A 285 -16.26 -25.10 -7.88
N LEU A 286 -16.08 -24.70 -6.62
CA LEU A 286 -16.09 -25.62 -5.47
C LEU A 286 -17.41 -26.38 -5.32
N CYS A 287 -18.57 -25.73 -5.50
CA CYS A 287 -19.87 -26.42 -5.53
C CYS A 287 -19.95 -27.51 -6.63
N LYS A 288 -19.32 -27.30 -7.79
CA LYS A 288 -19.34 -28.26 -8.91
C LYS A 288 -18.39 -29.42 -8.67
N LEU A 289 -17.20 -29.15 -8.12
CA LEU A 289 -16.19 -30.16 -7.81
C LEU A 289 -16.58 -30.99 -6.58
N ASN A 290 -17.27 -30.38 -5.60
CA ASN A 290 -17.69 -31.01 -4.36
C ASN A 290 -19.21 -30.87 -4.14
N PRO A 291 -20.07 -31.58 -4.89
CA PRO A 291 -21.54 -31.50 -4.73
C PRO A 291 -22.07 -31.96 -3.36
N HIS A 292 -21.20 -32.53 -2.52
CA HIS A 292 -21.49 -33.03 -1.18
C HIS A 292 -21.17 -32.01 -0.07
N TRP A 293 -20.60 -30.84 -0.40
CA TRP A 293 -20.35 -29.77 0.56
C TRP A 293 -21.60 -28.92 0.78
N ASP A 294 -21.79 -28.47 2.02
CA ASP A 294 -22.83 -27.51 2.39
C ASP A 294 -22.41 -26.06 2.10
N ASP A 295 -23.30 -25.10 2.38
CA ASP A 295 -23.03 -23.67 2.18
C ASP A 295 -21.81 -23.19 2.96
N GLU A 296 -21.69 -23.61 4.23
CA GLU A 296 -20.62 -23.16 5.12
C GLU A 296 -19.27 -23.66 4.63
N ARG A 297 -19.15 -24.94 4.26
CA ARG A 297 -17.89 -25.49 3.76
C ARG A 297 -17.45 -24.82 2.46
N VAL A 298 -18.38 -24.58 1.53
CA VAL A 298 -18.06 -23.87 0.28
C VAL A 298 -17.67 -22.43 0.56
N TYR A 299 -18.38 -21.73 1.46
CA TYR A 299 -18.05 -20.34 1.82
C TYR A 299 -16.65 -20.23 2.43
N GLN A 300 -16.32 -21.06 3.42
CA GLN A 300 -15.04 -20.98 4.13
C GLN A 300 -13.87 -21.36 3.23
N GLU A 301 -14.00 -22.37 2.37
CA GLU A 301 -12.93 -22.73 1.42
C GLU A 301 -12.77 -21.68 0.32
N ALA A 302 -13.86 -21.12 -0.21
CA ALA A 302 -13.79 -20.00 -1.16
C ALA A 302 -13.17 -18.74 -0.52
N ARG A 303 -13.53 -18.42 0.73
CA ARG A 303 -12.91 -17.35 1.52
C ARG A 303 -11.41 -17.59 1.70
N ARG A 304 -11.02 -18.78 2.15
CA ARG A 304 -9.63 -19.16 2.43
C ARG A 304 -8.74 -19.11 1.17
N ILE A 305 -9.26 -19.54 0.01
CA ILE A 305 -8.54 -19.44 -1.27
C ILE A 305 -8.29 -17.97 -1.67
N VAL A 306 -9.33 -17.12 -1.63
CA VAL A 306 -9.19 -15.70 -2.04
C VAL A 306 -8.36 -14.89 -1.04
N ILE A 307 -8.34 -15.27 0.25
CA ILE A 307 -7.37 -14.73 1.22
C ILE A 307 -5.94 -15.13 0.83
N ALA A 308 -5.69 -16.38 0.45
CA ALA A 308 -4.36 -16.81 0.03
C ALA A 308 -3.88 -16.10 -1.25
N GLU A 309 -4.77 -15.91 -2.23
CA GLU A 309 -4.53 -15.08 -3.42
C GLU A 309 -4.13 -13.64 -3.05
N TYR A 310 -4.89 -13.03 -2.14
CA TYR A 310 -4.64 -11.67 -1.65
C TYR A 310 -3.33 -11.55 -0.83
N GLN A 311 -3.06 -12.50 0.06
CA GLN A 311 -1.79 -12.58 0.81
C GLN A 311 -0.62 -12.76 -0.17
N HIS A 312 -0.71 -13.64 -1.16
CA HIS A 312 0.37 -13.85 -2.14
C HIS A 312 0.71 -12.57 -2.92
N ILE A 313 -0.29 -11.91 -3.54
CA ILE A 313 -0.07 -10.65 -4.26
C ILE A 313 0.54 -9.60 -3.32
N THR A 314 0.03 -9.49 -2.08
CA THR A 314 0.49 -8.48 -1.13
C THR A 314 1.97 -8.64 -0.78
N TYR A 315 2.44 -9.86 -0.49
CA TYR A 315 3.84 -10.08 -0.13
C TYR A 315 4.77 -10.15 -1.34
N TYR A 316 4.45 -10.96 -2.36
CA TYR A 316 5.39 -11.25 -3.45
C TYR A 316 5.43 -10.16 -4.51
N GLU A 317 4.28 -9.60 -4.87
CA GLU A 317 4.17 -8.59 -5.92
C GLU A 317 4.23 -7.16 -5.36
N TRP A 318 3.39 -6.85 -4.37
CA TRP A 318 3.17 -5.47 -3.91
C TRP A 318 4.27 -4.96 -2.96
N LEU A 319 4.62 -5.70 -1.89
CA LEU A 319 5.68 -5.25 -0.96
C LEU A 319 7.04 -5.05 -1.62
N SER A 320 7.37 -5.88 -2.62
CA SER A 320 8.60 -5.81 -3.40
C SER A 320 8.80 -4.47 -4.14
N ILE A 321 7.71 -3.71 -4.38
CA ILE A 321 7.74 -2.37 -4.98
C ILE A 321 8.26 -1.35 -3.96
N PHE A 322 7.84 -1.46 -2.70
CA PHE A 322 8.02 -0.43 -1.68
C PHE A 322 9.20 -0.70 -0.74
N LEU A 323 9.46 -1.96 -0.40
CA LEU A 323 10.62 -2.37 0.43
C LEU A 323 11.88 -2.69 -0.40
N GLY A 324 11.75 -2.60 -1.72
CA GLY A 324 12.79 -2.96 -2.69
C GLY A 324 13.01 -4.46 -2.85
N LYS A 325 13.63 -4.84 -3.96
CA LYS A 325 13.72 -6.25 -4.38
C LYS A 325 14.71 -7.05 -3.53
N SER A 326 14.26 -8.20 -3.02
CA SER A 326 15.20 -9.29 -2.72
C SER A 326 15.74 -9.85 -4.03
N ILE A 327 17.00 -9.57 -4.36
CA ILE A 327 17.69 -10.25 -5.47
C ILE A 327 18.19 -11.59 -4.95
N ASN A 328 17.26 -12.54 -4.84
CA ASN A 328 17.54 -13.96 -5.04
C ASN A 328 17.16 -14.28 -6.50
N GLU A 329 18.00 -14.99 -7.24
CA GLU A 329 18.08 -14.95 -8.72
C GLU A 329 16.87 -15.48 -9.51
N TRP A 330 15.79 -15.87 -8.83
CA TRP A 330 14.64 -16.59 -9.39
C TRP A 330 13.57 -15.73 -10.07
N GLY A 331 13.46 -14.44 -9.71
CA GLY A 331 12.51 -13.51 -10.35
C GLY A 331 12.74 -13.32 -11.86
N SER A 332 13.96 -13.58 -12.33
CA SER A 332 14.36 -13.46 -13.74
C SER A 332 13.60 -14.40 -14.69
N ASN A 333 13.17 -15.57 -14.21
CA ASN A 333 12.51 -16.58 -15.04
C ASN A 333 11.02 -16.31 -15.25
N LEU A 334 10.36 -15.57 -14.36
CA LEU A 334 8.93 -15.25 -14.49
C LEU A 334 8.68 -14.09 -15.46
N VAL A 335 9.55 -13.07 -15.44
CA VAL A 335 9.44 -11.87 -16.30
C VAL A 335 9.61 -12.19 -17.79
N LEU A 336 10.41 -13.21 -18.13
CA LEU A 336 10.62 -13.63 -19.52
C LEU A 336 9.38 -14.31 -20.15
N GLY A 337 8.45 -14.82 -19.34
CA GLY A 337 7.22 -15.48 -19.80
C GLY A 337 6.15 -14.56 -20.40
N LEU A 338 6.21 -13.25 -20.11
CA LEU A 338 5.18 -12.28 -20.52
C LEU A 338 5.55 -11.47 -21.79
N SER A 339 6.74 -11.69 -22.35
CA SER A 339 7.08 -11.14 -23.67
C SER A 339 6.60 -12.11 -24.77
N GLY A 340 5.54 -11.72 -25.49
CA GLY A 340 4.87 -12.56 -26.48
C GLY A 340 5.80 -13.08 -27.58
N ALA A 341 6.25 -14.33 -27.44
CA ALA A 341 7.07 -15.00 -28.43
C ALA A 341 6.27 -15.27 -29.72
N ARG A 342 6.38 -14.36 -30.70
CA ARG A 342 6.03 -14.68 -32.09
C ARG A 342 6.83 -15.91 -32.48
N ARG A 343 6.15 -16.98 -32.91
CA ARG A 343 6.77 -18.22 -33.40
C ARG A 343 7.59 -17.95 -34.65
N GLY A 344 8.86 -17.61 -34.47
CA GLY A 344 9.93 -17.76 -35.45
C GLY A 344 10.81 -18.91 -34.99
N THR A 345 10.99 -19.91 -35.85
CA THR A 345 11.81 -21.09 -35.57
C THR A 345 13.27 -20.69 -35.31
N LYS A 346 13.76 -20.90 -34.08
CA LYS A 346 15.19 -20.86 -33.77
C LYS A 346 15.76 -22.28 -33.74
N ALA A 347 16.84 -22.48 -34.49
CA ALA A 347 17.69 -23.66 -34.36
C ALA A 347 18.49 -23.58 -33.03
N PRO A 348 18.91 -24.71 -32.45
CA PRO A 348 19.70 -24.72 -31.22
C PRO A 348 21.16 -24.37 -31.52
N GLY A 349 21.71 -23.38 -30.79
CA GLY A 349 23.12 -22.99 -30.88
C GLY A 349 23.34 -21.50 -31.20
N SER A 350 23.29 -20.65 -30.18
CA SER A 350 23.88 -19.29 -30.22
C SER A 350 23.99 -18.73 -28.80
N GLY A 351 25.21 -18.41 -28.34
CA GLY A 351 25.46 -17.80 -27.03
C GLY A 351 24.77 -16.44 -26.85
N GLY A 352 24.35 -16.12 -25.63
CA GLY A 352 23.57 -14.93 -25.33
C GLY A 352 24.41 -13.75 -24.85
N ALA A 353 24.40 -12.64 -25.58
CA ALA A 353 24.90 -11.36 -25.08
C ALA A 353 23.83 -10.64 -24.25
N SER A 354 24.16 -10.30 -23.00
CA SER A 354 23.25 -9.66 -22.04
C SER A 354 23.46 -8.14 -22.01
N ILE A 355 22.41 -7.36 -22.32
CA ILE A 355 22.46 -5.88 -22.31
C ILE A 355 21.81 -5.35 -21.03
N LEU A 356 22.63 -4.84 -20.10
CA LEU A 356 22.15 -4.15 -18.91
C LEU A 356 22.14 -2.63 -19.13
N ARG A 357 20.97 -2.01 -18.91
CA ARG A 357 20.81 -0.54 -18.87
C ARG A 357 20.64 -0.09 -17.42
N LYS A 358 21.69 0.45 -16.81
CA LYS A 358 21.57 1.42 -15.72
C LYS A 358 21.84 2.83 -16.26
N SER A 359 21.39 3.85 -15.54
CA SER A 359 21.34 5.25 -15.94
C SER A 359 22.61 5.77 -16.63
N SER A 360 22.42 6.42 -17.78
CA SER A 360 23.42 7.19 -18.55
C SER A 360 24.67 6.48 -19.09
N LYS A 361 24.92 5.21 -18.75
CA LYS A 361 26.10 4.45 -19.20
C LYS A 361 25.69 3.13 -19.85
N LEU A 362 26.38 2.74 -20.92
CA LEU A 362 26.22 1.44 -21.58
C LEU A 362 27.42 0.56 -21.21
N VAL A 363 27.15 -0.59 -20.60
CA VAL A 363 28.15 -1.64 -20.36
C VAL A 363 27.78 -2.82 -21.24
N VAL A 364 28.70 -3.23 -22.11
CA VAL A 364 28.52 -4.42 -22.95
C VAL A 364 29.47 -5.49 -22.41
N VAL A 365 28.90 -6.58 -21.89
CA VAL A 365 29.65 -7.77 -21.49
C VAL A 365 29.62 -8.74 -22.67
N ILE A 366 30.79 -9.21 -23.07
CA ILE A 366 30.98 -10.04 -24.27
C ILE A 366 31.55 -11.38 -23.82
N ASP A 367 30.93 -12.47 -24.28
CA ASP A 367 31.31 -13.82 -23.90
C ASP A 367 32.51 -14.34 -24.73
N LYS A 368 33.23 -15.30 -24.15
CA LYS A 368 34.58 -15.77 -24.48
C LYS A 368 34.79 -16.25 -25.92
N GLU A 369 33.72 -16.63 -26.61
CA GLU A 369 33.74 -17.12 -28.01
C GLU A 369 33.55 -15.99 -29.05
N THR A 370 33.25 -14.77 -28.61
CA THR A 370 33.01 -13.64 -29.52
C THR A 370 34.33 -13.00 -29.94
N THR A 371 34.70 -13.15 -31.21
CA THR A 371 35.91 -12.52 -31.75
C THR A 371 35.83 -10.97 -31.66
N LEU A 372 36.99 -10.32 -31.49
CA LEU A 372 37.12 -8.85 -31.46
C LEU A 372 36.45 -8.16 -32.66
N SER A 373 36.53 -8.78 -33.85
CA SER A 373 35.83 -8.32 -35.06
C SER A 373 34.30 -8.33 -34.89
N THR A 374 33.74 -9.37 -34.27
CA THR A 374 32.29 -9.50 -34.03
C THR A 374 31.81 -8.48 -32.99
N ALA A 375 32.62 -8.24 -31.94
CA ALA A 375 32.38 -7.18 -30.96
C ALA A 375 32.34 -5.78 -31.62
N ALA A 376 33.31 -5.47 -32.49
CA ALA A 376 33.36 -4.21 -33.23
C ALA A 376 32.16 -4.04 -34.17
N ILE A 377 31.73 -5.10 -34.88
CA ILE A 377 30.56 -5.08 -35.76
C ILE A 377 29.26 -4.81 -34.96
N LEU A 378 29.07 -5.44 -33.81
CA LEU A 378 27.89 -5.21 -32.95
C LEU A 378 27.86 -3.77 -32.42
N LEU A 379 29.01 -3.20 -32.04
CA LEU A 379 29.14 -1.80 -31.63
C LEU A 379 28.87 -0.82 -32.79
N ALA A 380 29.36 -1.09 -34.00
CA ALA A 380 29.10 -0.28 -35.19
C ALA A 380 27.62 -0.29 -35.63
N LEU A 381 26.97 -1.46 -35.58
CA LEU A 381 25.54 -1.62 -35.82
C LEU A 381 24.67 -0.92 -34.76
N PHE A 382 25.18 -0.74 -33.54
CA PHE A 382 24.49 0.01 -32.49
C PHE A 382 24.69 1.53 -32.63
N ALA A 383 25.92 1.98 -32.92
CA ALA A 383 26.24 3.39 -33.18
C ALA A 383 25.38 3.98 -34.32
N THR A 384 25.11 3.19 -35.36
CA THR A 384 24.23 3.56 -36.48
C THR A 384 22.73 3.50 -36.14
N ARG A 385 22.29 2.66 -35.17
CA ARG A 385 20.88 2.54 -34.77
C ARG A 385 20.38 3.56 -33.75
N VAL A 386 21.27 4.15 -32.94
CA VAL A 386 20.87 5.10 -31.88
C VAL A 386 20.50 6.49 -32.44
N GLY A 387 20.83 6.77 -33.71
CA GLY A 387 20.54 8.02 -34.42
C GLY A 387 19.08 8.26 -34.84
N ARG A 388 18.08 8.10 -33.96
CA ARG A 388 16.72 8.63 -34.23
C ARG A 388 16.73 10.17 -34.16
N GLY A 389 17.00 10.81 -35.30
CA GLY A 389 16.86 12.27 -35.47
C GLY A 389 18.01 13.02 -36.15
N LYS A 390 19.06 12.34 -36.62
CA LYS A 390 20.17 12.98 -37.37
C LYS A 390 20.26 12.49 -38.81
N LYS A 391 20.83 13.31 -39.69
CA LYS A 391 21.01 12.99 -41.12
C LYS A 391 22.02 11.86 -41.29
N VAL A 392 21.81 11.04 -42.32
CA VAL A 392 22.77 10.00 -42.76
C VAL A 392 24.10 10.67 -43.12
N GLY A 393 25.17 10.31 -42.42
CA GLY A 393 26.54 10.82 -42.66
C GLY A 393 27.30 11.36 -41.44
N GLU A 394 26.68 11.53 -40.27
CA GLU A 394 27.38 11.94 -39.04
C GLU A 394 27.69 10.74 -38.11
N CYS A 395 28.97 10.39 -37.97
CA CYS A 395 29.44 9.49 -36.91
C CYS A 395 29.64 10.25 -35.59
N VAL A 396 29.22 9.67 -34.47
CA VAL A 396 29.54 10.17 -33.13
C VAL A 396 30.92 9.65 -32.73
N PRO A 397 31.90 10.50 -32.39
CA PRO A 397 33.19 10.02 -31.91
C PRO A 397 33.02 9.36 -30.53
N ALA A 398 33.41 8.09 -30.45
CA ALA A 398 33.42 7.28 -29.25
C ALA A 398 34.86 6.88 -28.93
N THR A 399 35.32 7.15 -27.71
CA THR A 399 36.61 6.65 -27.24
C THR A 399 36.41 5.24 -26.71
N LEU A 400 37.14 4.27 -27.26
CA LEU A 400 37.23 2.92 -26.68
C LEU A 400 38.38 2.90 -25.66
N VAL A 401 38.11 2.39 -24.46
CA VAL A 401 39.17 1.99 -23.52
C VAL A 401 39.08 0.47 -23.38
N ALA A 402 40.10 -0.23 -23.85
CA ALA A 402 40.32 -1.64 -23.59
C ALA A 402 41.31 -1.77 -22.42
N VAL A 403 40.92 -2.46 -21.36
CA VAL A 403 41.82 -2.81 -20.26
C VAL A 403 42.15 -4.29 -20.39
N GLU A 404 43.39 -4.59 -20.77
CA GLU A 404 43.89 -5.96 -20.83
C GLU A 404 44.53 -6.30 -19.48
N GLN A 405 43.88 -7.19 -18.71
CA GLN A 405 44.37 -7.60 -17.41
C GLN A 405 45.07 -8.95 -17.55
N LYS A 406 46.35 -9.03 -17.15
CA LYS A 406 47.02 -10.32 -17.04
C LYS A 406 46.25 -11.21 -16.07
N ASP A 407 45.98 -12.43 -16.52
CA ASP A 407 45.39 -13.53 -15.75
C ASP A 407 43.91 -13.37 -15.33
N VAL A 408 43.13 -12.49 -15.98
CA VAL A 408 41.65 -12.44 -15.85
C VAL A 408 40.96 -12.55 -17.23
N PRO A 409 40.08 -13.55 -17.47
CA PRO A 409 39.51 -13.81 -18.80
C PRO A 409 38.20 -13.04 -19.05
N ALA A 410 38.24 -11.71 -19.09
CA ALA A 410 37.12 -10.88 -19.57
C ALA A 410 37.59 -9.51 -20.08
N THR A 411 37.34 -9.19 -21.35
CA THR A 411 37.63 -7.85 -21.91
C THR A 411 36.46 -6.90 -21.65
N LEU A 412 36.59 -6.03 -20.65
CA LEU A 412 35.60 -4.99 -20.38
C LEU A 412 35.82 -3.79 -21.32
N VAL A 413 34.82 -3.49 -22.16
CA VAL A 413 34.82 -2.31 -23.04
C VAL A 413 33.83 -1.28 -22.53
N VAL A 414 34.34 -0.12 -22.11
CA VAL A 414 33.53 1.03 -21.68
C VAL A 414 33.50 2.08 -22.78
N VAL A 415 32.31 2.55 -23.14
CA VAL A 415 32.12 3.63 -24.12
C VAL A 415 31.57 4.87 -23.40
N GLU A 416 32.33 5.95 -23.42
CA GLU A 416 32.02 7.19 -22.70
C GLU A 416 31.41 8.28 -23.60
N ARG A 417 30.54 9.14 -23.03
CA ARG A 417 30.10 10.39 -23.66
C ARG A 417 31.01 11.52 -23.19
N LYS A 418 31.38 12.43 -24.10
CA LYS A 418 32.34 13.54 -23.92
C LYS A 418 32.06 14.56 -22.80
N ASP A 419 30.97 14.43 -22.05
CA ASP A 419 30.40 15.52 -21.22
C ASP A 419 30.44 15.24 -19.70
N VAL A 420 31.14 14.20 -19.24
CA VAL A 420 31.29 13.84 -17.81
C VAL A 420 32.74 13.45 -17.53
N PRO A 421 33.39 13.93 -16.45
CA PRO A 421 34.74 13.47 -16.09
C PRO A 421 34.74 12.01 -15.64
N ALA A 422 35.69 11.23 -16.18
CA ALA A 422 35.81 9.80 -15.91
C ALA A 422 36.21 9.50 -14.47
N THR A 423 35.53 8.53 -13.86
CA THR A 423 35.97 7.85 -12.63
C THR A 423 36.10 6.36 -12.96
N LEU A 424 37.30 5.81 -12.81
CA LEU A 424 37.55 4.39 -13.03
C LEU A 424 36.82 3.58 -11.95
N VAL A 425 35.93 2.66 -12.35
CA VAL A 425 35.23 1.77 -11.42
C VAL A 425 35.87 0.38 -11.52
N ALA A 426 36.77 0.07 -10.60
CA ALA A 426 37.21 -1.30 -10.38
C ALA A 426 36.08 -2.07 -9.67
N VAL A 427 35.66 -3.20 -10.23
CA VAL A 427 34.69 -4.12 -9.61
C VAL A 427 35.49 -5.22 -8.93
N GLU A 428 35.52 -5.21 -7.60
CA GLU A 428 36.31 -6.15 -6.80
C GLU A 428 35.41 -7.24 -6.18
N ARG A 429 35.83 -8.52 -6.24
CA ARG A 429 35.22 -9.57 -5.43
C ARG A 429 36.23 -10.62 -4.94
N LYS A 430 36.68 -10.38 -3.70
CA LYS A 430 37.18 -11.31 -2.65
C LYS A 430 38.36 -12.27 -2.97
N GLN A 431 39.32 -12.25 -2.03
CA GLN A 431 40.44 -13.20 -1.78
C GLN A 431 41.70 -13.14 -2.67
N PHE A 432 42.57 -12.14 -2.40
CA PHE A 432 44.03 -12.31 -2.43
C PHE A 432 44.68 -11.47 -1.31
N PRO A 433 45.88 -11.84 -0.80
CA PRO A 433 46.54 -11.11 0.28
C PRO A 433 47.14 -9.79 -0.22
N ALA A 434 47.12 -8.78 0.65
CA ALA A 434 47.60 -7.45 0.32
C ALA A 434 49.14 -7.41 0.17
N THR A 435 49.62 -7.23 -1.08
CA THR A 435 50.73 -6.33 -1.49
C THR A 435 51.06 -6.54 -2.98
N THR A 436 50.46 -5.76 -3.89
CA THR A 436 51.01 -5.58 -5.25
C THR A 436 50.59 -4.22 -5.82
N GLU A 437 51.56 -3.43 -6.25
CA GLU A 437 51.37 -2.12 -6.88
C GLU A 437 51.26 -2.30 -8.40
N TYR A 438 50.20 -1.76 -9.04
CA TYR A 438 49.98 -1.91 -10.48
C TYR A 438 50.19 -0.59 -11.25
N ARG A 439 51.12 -0.61 -12.20
CA ARG A 439 51.21 0.38 -13.30
C ARG A 439 50.46 -0.16 -14.52
N GLY A 440 49.61 0.67 -15.13
CA GLY A 440 49.07 0.45 -16.47
C GLY A 440 49.48 1.59 -17.40
N GLU A 441 50.03 1.27 -18.57
CA GLU A 441 50.35 2.25 -19.61
C GLU A 441 49.11 2.55 -20.47
N LEU A 442 48.96 3.82 -20.86
CA LEU A 442 47.86 4.26 -21.72
C LEU A 442 48.22 4.00 -23.19
N VAL A 443 47.71 2.92 -23.77
CA VAL A 443 47.93 2.63 -25.20
C VAL A 443 46.94 3.44 -26.05
N THR A 444 47.39 4.57 -26.57
CA THR A 444 46.66 5.41 -27.54
C THR A 444 47.42 5.48 -28.86
N ASP A 445 47.36 4.42 -29.66
CA ASP A 445 47.83 4.44 -31.05
C ASP A 445 46.98 3.47 -31.91
N GLY A 446 46.62 3.89 -33.13
CA GLY A 446 46.14 2.98 -34.19
C GLY A 446 44.67 3.05 -34.63
N PHE A 447 43.82 3.93 -34.10
CA PHE A 447 42.41 4.06 -34.51
C PHE A 447 41.98 5.47 -34.95
N GLU A 448 42.75 6.08 -35.86
CA GLU A 448 42.26 7.22 -36.65
C GLU A 448 41.98 6.78 -38.09
N ASN A 449 40.74 6.99 -38.54
CA ASN A 449 40.23 6.79 -39.91
C ASN A 449 40.12 5.33 -40.41
N MET A 450 39.02 4.65 -40.08
CA MET A 450 38.50 3.55 -40.91
C MET A 450 37.49 4.09 -41.94
N ASP A 451 37.72 3.81 -43.22
CA ASP A 451 36.80 4.10 -44.32
C ASP A 451 35.62 3.11 -44.31
N CYS A 452 34.39 3.63 -44.43
CA CYS A 452 33.16 2.83 -44.44
C CYS A 452 33.07 1.87 -45.64
N GLY A 453 33.81 2.13 -46.74
CA GLY A 453 33.83 1.24 -47.91
C GLY A 453 34.35 -0.18 -47.61
N ALA A 454 35.32 -0.33 -46.70
CA ALA A 454 35.93 -1.62 -46.39
C ALA A 454 34.98 -2.58 -45.64
N ILE A 455 34.11 -2.03 -44.78
CA ILE A 455 33.18 -2.81 -43.94
C ILE A 455 32.12 -3.53 -44.78
N GLN A 456 31.77 -2.98 -45.95
CA GLN A 456 30.75 -3.56 -46.83
C GLN A 456 31.29 -4.75 -47.64
N ALA A 457 32.58 -4.75 -47.99
CA ALA A 457 33.22 -5.86 -48.71
C ALA A 457 33.39 -7.11 -47.82
N SER A 458 33.81 -6.95 -46.57
CA SER A 458 33.98 -8.08 -45.62
C SER A 458 32.68 -8.81 -45.27
N ARG A 459 31.51 -8.24 -45.60
CA ARG A 459 30.22 -8.90 -45.42
C ARG A 459 29.98 -9.99 -46.47
N GLU A 460 30.34 -9.73 -47.72
CA GLU A 460 30.10 -10.66 -48.84
C GLU A 460 31.06 -11.86 -48.79
N GLU A 461 32.23 -11.70 -48.16
CA GLU A 461 33.23 -12.76 -47.98
C GLU A 461 32.92 -13.72 -46.81
N LEU A 462 32.13 -13.29 -45.82
CA LEU A 462 31.75 -14.12 -44.66
C LEU A 462 30.51 -14.98 -44.90
N GLU A 463 29.64 -14.63 -45.86
CA GLU A 463 28.45 -15.41 -46.20
C GLU A 463 28.77 -16.72 -46.99
N SER A 464 30.04 -16.98 -47.33
CA SER A 464 30.47 -18.13 -48.16
C SER A 464 31.17 -19.30 -47.43
N ASN A 465 31.54 -19.16 -46.15
CA ASN A 465 32.45 -20.11 -45.46
C ASN A 465 31.83 -20.86 -44.24
N ALA A 466 30.51 -20.85 -44.08
CA ALA A 466 29.84 -21.46 -42.93
C ALA A 466 29.49 -22.96 -43.15
N ASP A 467 30.49 -23.83 -43.40
CA ASP A 467 30.25 -25.28 -43.52
C ASP A 467 31.48 -26.15 -43.13
N GLN A 468 31.76 -26.27 -41.82
CA GLN A 468 32.57 -27.34 -41.19
C GLN A 468 32.62 -27.21 -39.65
N GLY A 469 32.56 -28.32 -38.91
CA GLY A 469 32.75 -28.35 -37.45
C GLY A 469 33.11 -29.74 -36.87
N PRO A 470 34.03 -29.81 -35.89
CA PRO A 470 34.18 -30.89 -34.88
C PRO A 470 34.46 -30.34 -33.45
N GLU A 471 34.42 -31.04 -32.30
CA GLU A 471 33.92 -32.36 -31.87
C GLU A 471 33.73 -32.34 -30.30
N LEU A 472 33.51 -33.49 -29.63
CA LEU A 472 33.40 -33.61 -28.15
C LEU A 472 34.33 -34.69 -27.58
N VAL A 473 34.92 -34.45 -26.38
CA VAL A 473 35.61 -35.48 -25.56
C VAL A 473 35.34 -35.24 -24.06
N ALA A 474 35.21 -36.31 -23.26
CA ALA A 474 34.88 -36.28 -21.82
C ALA A 474 35.88 -37.09 -20.97
N VAL A 475 36.01 -36.77 -19.66
CA VAL A 475 36.82 -37.51 -18.65
C VAL A 475 36.11 -37.51 -17.27
N GLN A 476 36.36 -38.53 -16.42
CA GLN A 476 35.62 -38.87 -15.20
C GLN A 476 36.42 -38.76 -13.87
N GLY A 477 35.74 -38.44 -12.75
CA GLY A 477 35.94 -38.94 -11.36
C GLY A 477 37.25 -38.63 -10.58
N PRO A 478 37.36 -38.93 -9.25
CA PRO A 478 36.43 -39.67 -8.37
C PRO A 478 36.09 -38.99 -7.00
N GLU A 479 35.66 -39.79 -6.00
CA GLU A 479 34.82 -39.49 -4.80
C GLU A 479 35.53 -39.30 -3.41
N PRO A 480 34.81 -39.03 -2.28
CA PRO A 480 35.35 -38.39 -1.05
C PRO A 480 35.54 -39.30 0.20
N VAL A 481 35.93 -38.69 1.35
CA VAL A 481 36.09 -39.32 2.69
C VAL A 481 35.50 -38.42 3.81
N ALA A 482 34.99 -39.00 4.90
CA ALA A 482 34.30 -38.35 6.03
C ALA A 482 34.85 -38.74 7.43
N VAL A 483 34.63 -37.92 8.47
CA VAL A 483 34.80 -38.22 9.93
C VAL A 483 33.79 -37.42 10.78
N GLN A 484 33.51 -37.85 12.03
CA GLN A 484 32.34 -37.50 12.89
C GLN A 484 32.68 -36.73 14.20
N ASP A 485 31.73 -35.90 14.71
CA ASP A 485 31.18 -35.73 16.09
C ASP A 485 32.06 -35.70 17.40
N PRO A 486 31.55 -35.25 18.59
CA PRO A 486 30.61 -34.14 18.95
C PRO A 486 30.94 -33.31 20.25
N GLU A 487 30.24 -32.16 20.47
CA GLU A 487 29.80 -31.50 21.77
C GLU A 487 30.82 -31.17 22.92
N PRO A 488 30.61 -30.16 23.83
CA PRO A 488 29.31 -29.71 24.38
C PRO A 488 29.08 -28.19 24.66
N VAL A 489 27.87 -27.90 25.15
CA VAL A 489 27.24 -26.60 25.50
C VAL A 489 27.92 -25.77 26.62
N ALA A 490 27.95 -24.44 26.46
CA ALA A 490 28.06 -23.46 27.56
C ALA A 490 27.22 -22.19 27.30
N VAL A 491 26.65 -21.59 28.34
CA VAL A 491 25.78 -20.40 28.29
C VAL A 491 26.46 -19.21 28.99
N LEU A 492 26.67 -18.09 28.27
CA LEU A 492 27.03 -16.78 28.85
C LEU A 492 26.38 -15.63 28.04
N GLY A 493 26.25 -14.45 28.68
CA GLY A 493 25.41 -13.33 28.23
C GLY A 493 25.98 -12.43 27.12
N PRO A 494 25.37 -11.25 26.88
CA PRO A 494 25.64 -10.43 25.70
C PRO A 494 26.99 -9.70 25.78
N GLU A 495 27.88 -9.97 24.82
CA GLU A 495 29.09 -9.18 24.59
C GLU A 495 28.85 -8.02 23.59
N PRO A 496 29.66 -6.95 23.64
CA PRO A 496 29.44 -5.74 22.85
C PRO A 496 29.82 -5.94 21.38
N ALA A 497 29.08 -5.27 20.49
CA ALA A 497 29.28 -5.37 19.05
C ALA A 497 30.59 -4.71 18.58
N THR A 498 31.63 -5.52 18.36
CA THR A 498 32.81 -5.16 17.56
C THR A 498 33.17 -6.25 16.57
N ASP A 499 32.43 -6.32 15.46
CA ASP A 499 32.99 -6.82 14.19
C ASP A 499 32.44 -5.97 13.04
N GLN A 500 33.33 -5.23 12.37
CA GLN A 500 32.99 -4.47 11.15
C GLN A 500 33.11 -5.38 9.93
N GLY A 501 32.34 -6.47 9.94
CA GLY A 501 32.06 -7.25 8.75
C GLY A 501 31.36 -6.37 7.70
N SER A 502 31.74 -6.53 6.43
CA SER A 502 31.17 -5.77 5.32
C SER A 502 29.64 -5.85 5.32
N LEU A 503 28.97 -4.71 5.52
CA LEU A 503 27.51 -4.61 5.48
C LEU A 503 27.02 -4.85 4.04
N GLU A 504 26.76 -6.12 3.70
CA GLU A 504 25.92 -6.44 2.55
C GLU A 504 24.58 -5.73 2.74
N CYS A 505 24.06 -5.09 1.68
CA CYS A 505 22.80 -4.35 1.71
C CYS A 505 21.61 -5.33 1.82
N GLN A 506 21.42 -5.88 3.02
CA GLN A 506 20.27 -6.71 3.36
C GLN A 506 19.01 -5.85 3.34
N THR A 507 18.22 -5.99 2.28
CA THR A 507 16.90 -5.36 2.18
C THR A 507 16.02 -5.81 3.35
N TYR A 508 15.02 -5.01 3.70
CA TYR A 508 14.10 -5.39 4.78
C TYR A 508 13.35 -6.70 4.50
N ILE A 509 13.12 -7.04 3.23
CA ILE A 509 12.62 -8.35 2.81
C ILE A 509 13.52 -9.49 3.29
N ASN A 510 14.84 -9.36 3.13
CA ASN A 510 15.81 -10.36 3.57
C ASN A 510 15.97 -10.35 5.10
N LYS A 511 16.04 -9.17 5.73
CA LYS A 511 16.14 -9.00 7.18
C LYS A 511 14.99 -9.70 7.93
N TYR A 512 13.75 -9.51 7.46
CA TYR A 512 12.54 -10.05 8.07
C TYR A 512 12.05 -11.36 7.44
N LYS A 513 12.76 -11.89 6.44
CA LYS A 513 12.41 -13.10 5.66
C LYS A 513 10.95 -13.10 5.16
N LEU A 514 10.51 -11.97 4.60
CA LEU A 514 9.10 -11.75 4.22
C LEU A 514 8.63 -12.62 3.04
N LEU A 515 9.56 -13.10 2.23
CA LEU A 515 9.33 -14.00 1.10
C LEU A 515 9.94 -15.38 1.39
N ASN A 516 9.21 -16.44 1.06
CA ASN A 516 9.72 -17.80 1.07
C ASN A 516 10.39 -18.16 -0.28
N ASP A 517 11.11 -19.29 -0.31
CA ASP A 517 11.81 -19.80 -1.50
C ASP A 517 10.89 -20.31 -2.63
N GLY A 518 9.57 -20.24 -2.44
CA GLY A 518 8.56 -20.59 -3.44
C GLY A 518 8.47 -22.09 -3.75
N ASN A 519 9.20 -22.98 -3.05
CA ASN A 519 9.16 -24.42 -3.26
C ASN A 519 8.80 -25.22 -1.99
N SER A 520 8.72 -24.54 -0.85
CA SER A 520 8.48 -25.14 0.47
C SER A 520 7.30 -24.51 1.20
N TYR A 521 6.87 -25.15 2.30
CA TYR A 521 6.03 -24.48 3.29
C TYR A 521 6.85 -23.51 4.13
N SER A 522 6.20 -22.49 4.69
CA SER A 522 6.80 -21.69 5.75
C SER A 522 6.64 -22.35 7.13
N TYR A 523 7.62 -22.10 7.99
CA TYR A 523 7.72 -22.58 9.38
C TYR A 523 8.01 -21.42 10.35
N ASP A 524 7.62 -20.22 9.94
CA ASP A 524 7.90 -18.91 10.55
C ASP A 524 6.77 -18.39 11.45
N TYR A 525 5.70 -19.18 11.64
CA TYR A 525 4.65 -18.86 12.59
C TYR A 525 5.15 -18.99 14.04
N ASP A 526 4.93 -17.94 14.82
CA ASP A 526 5.26 -17.84 16.24
C ASP A 526 3.99 -17.46 17.03
N GLU A 527 3.54 -18.36 17.92
CA GLU A 527 2.36 -18.13 18.76
C GLU A 527 2.56 -17.07 19.84
N THR A 528 3.80 -16.65 20.09
CA THR A 528 4.15 -15.56 21.01
C THR A 528 4.30 -14.20 20.32
N ALA A 529 4.30 -14.17 18.98
CA ALA A 529 4.43 -12.94 18.21
C ALA A 529 3.17 -12.06 18.31
N ASN A 530 3.36 -10.77 18.60
CA ASN A 530 2.27 -9.81 18.66
C ASN A 530 1.89 -9.31 17.25
N ALA A 531 0.84 -9.92 16.70
CA ALA A 531 0.25 -9.58 15.39
C ALA A 531 -0.47 -8.22 15.33
N ALA A 532 -0.66 -7.51 16.46
CA ALA A 532 -1.43 -6.27 16.50
C ALA A 532 -0.83 -5.17 15.59
N THR A 533 -1.72 -4.42 14.94
CA THR A 533 -1.30 -3.34 14.03
C THR A 533 -0.67 -2.17 14.79
N LEU A 534 0.54 -1.78 14.40
CA LEU A 534 1.33 -0.73 15.04
C LEU A 534 0.70 0.66 14.85
N ASN A 535 0.60 1.45 15.92
CA ASN A 535 0.09 2.82 15.86
C ASN A 535 0.92 3.71 14.91
N GLY A 536 2.25 3.62 14.99
CA GLY A 536 3.18 4.32 14.09
C GLY A 536 3.07 3.90 12.61
N PHE A 537 2.55 2.71 12.32
CA PHE A 537 2.21 2.29 10.96
C PHE A 537 0.92 2.97 10.48
N THR A 538 -0.17 2.87 11.26
CA THR A 538 -1.51 3.30 10.84
C THR A 538 -1.74 4.81 10.84
N ALA A 539 -1.11 5.54 11.76
CA ALA A 539 -1.25 6.99 11.92
C ALA A 539 -0.01 7.79 11.48
N GLY A 540 0.99 7.11 10.92
CA GLY A 540 2.24 7.72 10.45
C GLY A 540 2.73 7.12 9.14
N ALA A 541 3.50 6.02 9.22
CA ALA A 541 4.29 5.54 8.10
C ALA A 541 3.47 5.16 6.86
N TYR A 542 2.33 4.49 7.02
CA TYR A 542 1.52 4.02 5.90
C TYR A 542 0.72 5.15 5.20
N ARG A 543 0.63 6.34 5.83
CA ARG A 543 0.02 7.54 5.22
C ARG A 543 0.82 8.08 4.05
N TYR A 544 2.10 7.74 3.96
CA TYR A 544 2.95 8.08 2.83
C TYR A 544 2.32 7.72 1.47
N PHE A 545 1.55 6.64 1.40
CA PHE A 545 0.88 6.22 0.15
C PHE A 545 -0.24 7.13 -0.33
N HIS A 546 -0.61 8.18 0.42
CA HIS A 546 -1.46 9.25 -0.10
C HIS A 546 -0.78 10.07 -1.22
N SER A 547 0.57 10.12 -1.27
CA SER A 547 1.32 10.75 -2.37
C SER A 547 1.02 10.10 -3.73
N LEU A 548 0.75 8.79 -3.75
CA LEU A 548 0.51 7.99 -4.95
C LEU A 548 -0.86 8.25 -5.62
N VAL A 549 -1.75 8.99 -4.95
CA VAL A 549 -3.16 9.14 -5.36
C VAL A 549 -3.31 10.11 -6.52
N ALA A 550 -3.79 9.61 -7.66
CA ALA A 550 -4.16 10.47 -8.79
C ALA A 550 -5.47 11.24 -8.50
N GLY A 551 -5.41 12.57 -8.55
CA GLY A 551 -6.60 13.43 -8.41
C GLY A 551 -7.61 13.30 -9.56
N HIS A 552 -7.23 12.65 -10.66
CA HIS A 552 -8.05 12.52 -11.86
C HIS A 552 -8.03 11.08 -12.38
N LEU A 553 -9.19 10.49 -12.65
CA LEU A 553 -9.37 9.08 -13.02
C LEU A 553 -9.77 8.97 -14.49
N ARG A 554 -8.97 8.28 -15.31
CA ARG A 554 -9.19 8.12 -16.75
C ARG A 554 -10.19 7.01 -17.04
N MET A 555 -11.14 7.29 -17.92
CA MET A 555 -12.14 6.34 -18.40
C MET A 555 -11.61 5.67 -19.67
N VAL A 556 -11.06 4.46 -19.52
CA VAL A 556 -10.27 3.77 -20.55
C VAL A 556 -11.12 2.77 -21.33
N THR A 557 -11.09 2.84 -22.66
CA THR A 557 -11.81 1.91 -23.56
C THR A 557 -11.05 0.58 -23.73
N GLU A 558 -11.67 -0.40 -24.39
CA GLU A 558 -10.99 -1.66 -24.78
C GLU A 558 -9.78 -1.40 -25.70
N ALA A 559 -9.87 -0.40 -26.59
CA ALA A 559 -8.77 0.09 -27.43
C ALA A 559 -7.65 0.81 -26.64
N ARG A 560 -7.83 0.98 -25.33
CA ARG A 560 -6.94 1.69 -24.38
C ARG A 560 -6.86 3.21 -24.60
N ASP A 561 -7.83 3.77 -25.30
CA ASP A 561 -8.04 5.22 -25.40
C ASP A 561 -8.73 5.78 -24.15
N THR A 562 -8.37 7.00 -23.76
CA THR A 562 -9.09 7.75 -22.72
C THR A 562 -10.25 8.53 -23.33
N THR A 563 -11.49 8.22 -22.92
CA THR A 563 -12.71 8.89 -23.45
C THR A 563 -13.24 10.01 -22.57
N ASN A 564 -12.96 9.94 -21.27
CA ASN A 564 -13.38 10.93 -20.28
C ASN A 564 -12.44 10.89 -19.07
N VAL A 565 -12.49 11.91 -18.22
CA VAL A 565 -11.72 11.99 -16.97
C VAL A 565 -12.66 12.40 -15.84
N LEU A 566 -12.68 11.63 -14.76
CA LEU A 566 -13.40 11.96 -13.54
C LEU A 566 -12.47 12.71 -12.59
N ARG A 567 -12.94 13.80 -11.98
CA ARG A 567 -12.22 14.50 -10.92
C ARG A 567 -12.50 13.82 -9.58
N LEU A 568 -11.49 13.32 -8.89
CA LEU A 568 -11.63 12.48 -7.71
C LEU A 568 -12.48 13.15 -6.61
N SER A 569 -12.27 14.45 -6.39
CA SER A 569 -12.96 15.21 -5.34
C SER A 569 -14.48 15.36 -5.51
N ASP A 570 -15.02 15.21 -6.74
CA ASP A 570 -16.48 15.18 -6.99
C ASP A 570 -17.11 13.83 -6.62
N HIS A 571 -16.29 12.78 -6.45
CA HIS A 571 -16.71 11.39 -6.40
C HIS A 571 -16.38 10.66 -5.09
N PHE A 572 -15.73 11.33 -4.12
CA PHE A 572 -15.59 10.75 -2.78
C PHE A 572 -16.97 10.46 -2.18
N ASN A 573 -17.15 9.29 -1.57
CA ASN A 573 -18.43 8.80 -1.00
C ASN A 573 -19.61 8.75 -2.01
N ARG A 574 -19.36 8.84 -3.33
CA ARG A 574 -20.40 9.00 -4.38
C ARG A 574 -20.24 7.97 -5.51
N PRO A 575 -20.51 6.68 -5.24
CA PRO A 575 -20.16 5.58 -6.13
C PRO A 575 -21.14 5.37 -7.30
N GLU A 576 -22.21 6.17 -7.43
CA GLU A 576 -23.19 6.06 -8.55
C GLU A 576 -22.52 6.18 -9.93
N VAL A 577 -21.40 6.90 -10.03
CA VAL A 577 -20.62 7.01 -11.28
C VAL A 577 -20.21 5.66 -11.87
N ILE A 578 -20.11 4.61 -11.06
CA ILE A 578 -19.76 3.24 -11.47
C ILE A 578 -20.88 2.59 -12.31
N ARG A 579 -22.14 2.99 -12.11
CA ARG A 579 -23.33 2.47 -12.82
C ARG A 579 -23.70 3.27 -14.07
N VAL A 580 -22.98 4.35 -14.35
CA VAL A 580 -23.19 5.15 -15.56
C VAL A 580 -22.51 4.44 -16.74
N ARG A 581 -23.29 4.11 -17.79
CA ARG A 581 -22.79 3.45 -19.01
C ARG A 581 -21.91 2.22 -18.68
N ASP A 582 -20.69 2.18 -19.20
CA ASP A 582 -19.70 1.10 -19.04
C ASP A 582 -18.53 1.57 -18.14
N ASN A 583 -18.84 2.46 -17.19
CA ASN A 583 -17.84 3.08 -16.32
C ASN A 583 -17.13 2.06 -15.42
N PHE A 584 -17.80 0.98 -14.99
CA PHE A 584 -17.16 -0.10 -14.22
C PHE A 584 -15.96 -0.69 -14.97
N ASP A 585 -16.15 -1.21 -16.18
CA ASP A 585 -15.08 -1.83 -16.96
C ASP A 585 -14.04 -0.78 -17.39
N SER A 586 -14.47 0.46 -17.63
CA SER A 586 -13.57 1.56 -18.02
C SER A 586 -12.68 2.07 -16.88
N LEU A 587 -13.19 2.11 -15.64
CA LEU A 587 -12.39 2.34 -14.44
C LEU A 587 -11.47 1.14 -14.15
N THR A 588 -11.93 -0.09 -14.39
CA THR A 588 -11.11 -1.29 -14.21
C THR A 588 -9.93 -1.34 -15.18
N ARG A 589 -10.13 -0.97 -16.45
CA ARG A 589 -9.04 -0.74 -17.41
C ARG A 589 -8.16 0.43 -16.98
N GLY A 590 -8.74 1.47 -16.37
CA GLY A 590 -8.01 2.56 -15.73
C GLY A 590 -7.02 2.06 -14.66
N LEU A 591 -7.40 1.13 -13.78
CA LEU A 591 -6.52 0.60 -12.72
C LEU A 591 -5.22 0.00 -13.28
N THR A 592 -5.31 -0.66 -14.43
CA THR A 592 -4.21 -1.42 -15.05
C THR A 592 -3.40 -0.62 -16.06
N THR A 593 -3.83 0.58 -16.45
CA THR A 593 -3.18 1.36 -17.54
C THR A 593 -2.91 2.82 -17.20
N GLN A 594 -3.65 3.40 -16.26
CA GLN A 594 -3.32 4.71 -15.73
C GLN A 594 -2.22 4.57 -14.69
N LYS A 595 -1.19 5.43 -14.80
CA LYS A 595 -0.10 5.57 -13.84
C LYS A 595 -0.60 6.07 -12.49
N MET A 596 0.01 5.58 -11.41
CA MET A 596 -0.10 6.24 -10.10
C MET A 596 0.70 7.56 -10.09
N MET A 597 0.46 8.40 -9.09
CA MET A 597 1.37 9.53 -8.86
C MET A 597 2.70 9.04 -8.28
N GLU A 598 3.73 9.85 -8.37
CA GLU A 598 5.07 9.53 -7.92
C GLU A 598 5.13 9.36 -6.39
N ALA A 599 6.00 8.48 -5.93
CA ALA A 599 6.30 8.34 -4.52
C ALA A 599 7.22 9.48 -4.08
N ASP A 600 6.67 10.67 -3.79
CA ASP A 600 7.48 11.81 -3.35
C ASP A 600 6.73 12.72 -2.36
N GLN A 601 7.28 13.92 -2.13
CA GLN A 601 6.69 14.91 -1.23
C GLN A 601 5.54 15.72 -1.86
N PHE A 602 5.13 15.44 -3.09
CA PHE A 602 4.08 16.17 -3.77
C PHE A 602 2.76 15.40 -3.71
N PHE A 603 1.68 16.15 -3.52
CA PHE A 603 0.35 15.60 -3.34
C PHE A 603 -0.62 16.32 -4.27
N THR A 604 -1.59 15.58 -4.77
CA THR A 604 -2.59 16.15 -5.66
C THR A 604 -3.49 17.13 -4.90
N THR A 605 -3.85 18.25 -5.54
CA THR A 605 -4.67 19.29 -4.90
C THR A 605 -6.08 18.79 -4.53
N GLU A 606 -6.48 17.67 -5.13
CA GLU A 606 -7.71 16.93 -4.83
C GLU A 606 -7.73 16.32 -3.41
N LEU A 607 -6.56 16.20 -2.76
CA LEU A 607 -6.40 15.78 -1.37
C LEU A 607 -6.03 16.93 -0.42
N THR A 608 -5.22 17.89 -0.86
CA THR A 608 -4.72 18.99 0.01
C THR A 608 -5.71 20.15 0.18
N ASN A 609 -6.68 20.32 -0.73
CA ASN A 609 -7.59 21.46 -0.77
C ASN A 609 -9.06 21.09 -1.05
N TYR A 610 -9.30 19.89 -1.61
CA TYR A 610 -10.62 19.46 -2.07
C TYR A 610 -11.06 18.09 -1.51
N LEU A 611 -10.38 17.55 -0.49
CA LEU A 611 -10.73 16.27 0.13
C LEU A 611 -12.18 16.31 0.62
N PHE A 612 -12.98 15.31 0.25
CA PHE A 612 -14.41 15.21 0.61
C PHE A 612 -15.27 16.45 0.28
N ARG A 613 -14.87 17.33 -0.66
CA ARG A 613 -15.70 18.51 -1.00
C ARG A 613 -17.09 18.15 -1.51
N SER A 614 -17.24 16.99 -2.16
CA SER A 614 -18.51 16.52 -2.69
C SER A 614 -19.09 17.52 -3.72
N THR A 615 -20.09 18.34 -3.34
CA THR A 615 -20.62 19.44 -4.18
C THR A 615 -20.20 20.85 -3.75
N GLN A 616 -19.40 20.98 -2.70
CA GLN A 616 -18.91 22.26 -2.18
C GLN A 616 -17.78 22.82 -3.05
N SER A 617 -17.51 24.13 -2.90
CA SER A 617 -16.46 24.85 -3.64
C SER A 617 -15.04 24.57 -3.15
N PHE A 618 -14.89 24.09 -1.91
CA PHE A 618 -13.63 23.68 -1.29
C PHE A 618 -13.86 22.41 -0.44
N GLY A 619 -12.78 21.74 -0.03
CA GLY A 619 -12.85 20.56 0.85
C GLY A 619 -11.90 20.68 2.03
N LYS A 620 -11.39 19.56 2.52
CA LYS A 620 -10.36 19.49 3.56
C LYS A 620 -8.97 19.28 2.96
N ASP A 621 -7.97 19.30 3.84
CA ASP A 621 -6.57 18.98 3.56
C ASP A 621 -6.20 17.66 4.26
N LEU A 622 -5.94 16.60 3.49
CA LEU A 622 -5.57 15.29 4.02
C LEU A 622 -4.24 15.32 4.76
N GLU A 623 -3.25 16.08 4.27
CA GLU A 623 -1.91 16.11 4.84
C GLU A 623 -1.91 16.85 6.19
N SER A 624 -2.70 17.92 6.28
CA SER A 624 -2.98 18.57 7.57
C SER A 624 -3.66 17.61 8.55
N ILE A 625 -4.58 16.78 8.06
CA ILE A 625 -5.29 15.78 8.88
C ILE A 625 -4.34 14.67 9.34
N ASP A 626 -3.45 14.16 8.51
CA ASP A 626 -2.53 13.08 8.88
C ASP A 626 -1.45 13.56 9.87
N ILE A 627 -0.90 14.77 9.70
CA ILE A 627 -0.03 15.40 10.72
C ILE A 627 -0.78 15.51 12.05
N GLN A 628 -2.01 16.05 12.03
CA GLN A 628 -2.81 16.23 13.24
C GLN A 628 -3.23 14.88 13.86
N ARG A 629 -3.42 13.84 13.06
CA ARG A 629 -3.75 12.47 13.51
C ARG A 629 -2.55 11.79 14.16
N GLY A 630 -1.33 11.95 13.64
CA GLY A 630 -0.12 11.49 14.32
C GLY A 630 0.04 12.11 15.71
N ARG A 631 -0.32 13.40 15.86
CA ARG A 631 -0.31 14.10 17.15
C ARG A 631 -1.43 13.68 18.09
N ASP A 632 -2.63 13.46 17.56
CA ASP A 632 -3.79 12.93 18.32
C ASP A 632 -3.49 11.55 18.92
N HIS A 633 -2.79 10.71 18.15
CA HIS A 633 -2.33 9.37 18.53
C HIS A 633 -1.08 9.37 19.42
N GLY A 634 -0.50 10.52 19.73
CA GLY A 634 0.69 10.62 20.58
C GLY A 634 1.93 9.91 20.00
N LEU A 635 2.06 9.85 18.66
CA LEU A 635 3.21 9.20 18.03
C LEU A 635 4.53 9.86 18.45
N ALA A 636 5.56 9.02 18.64
CA ALA A 636 6.93 9.50 18.86
C ALA A 636 7.46 10.29 17.65
N SER A 637 8.51 11.08 17.86
CA SER A 637 9.08 11.90 16.80
C SER A 637 9.67 11.04 15.68
N TYR A 638 9.78 11.62 14.48
CA TYR A 638 10.56 11.04 13.39
C TYR A 638 11.97 10.63 13.84
N ASN A 639 12.60 11.43 14.70
CA ASN A 639 13.97 11.20 15.17
C ASN A 639 14.07 10.02 16.17
N ASP A 640 13.01 9.77 16.95
CA ASP A 640 12.89 8.58 17.78
C ASP A 640 12.66 7.32 16.93
N PHE A 641 11.77 7.40 15.93
CA PHE A 641 11.56 6.30 14.99
C PHE A 641 12.82 5.94 14.20
N ARG A 642 13.65 6.92 13.79
CA ARG A 642 15.00 6.67 13.24
C ARG A 642 15.82 5.81 14.19
N ALA A 643 15.90 6.19 15.47
CA ALA A 643 16.67 5.49 16.49
C ALA A 643 16.15 4.06 16.72
N THR A 644 14.83 3.87 16.84
CA THR A 644 14.19 2.55 16.93
C THR A 644 14.52 1.66 15.73
N CYS A 645 14.62 2.25 14.54
CA CYS A 645 14.98 1.56 13.30
C CYS A 645 16.50 1.29 13.13
N GLY A 646 17.33 1.65 14.12
CA GLY A 646 18.78 1.47 14.09
C GLY A 646 19.52 2.53 13.28
N LEU A 647 18.85 3.60 12.84
CA LEU A 647 19.47 4.74 12.19
C LEU A 647 20.03 5.72 13.24
N SER A 648 21.05 6.49 12.86
CA SER A 648 21.58 7.54 13.73
C SER A 648 20.50 8.58 14.07
N LYS A 649 20.24 8.75 15.37
CA LYS A 649 19.43 9.85 15.91
C LYS A 649 20.16 11.16 15.65
N ALA A 650 19.49 12.11 15.01
CA ALA A 650 20.04 13.44 14.75
C ALA A 650 20.10 14.25 16.04
N THR A 651 21.18 15.00 16.26
CA THR A 651 21.31 15.95 17.39
C THR A 651 20.97 17.37 16.98
N CYS A 652 21.09 17.67 15.69
CA CYS A 652 20.60 18.90 15.08
C CYS A 652 20.11 18.64 13.65
N PHE A 653 19.34 19.57 13.08
CA PHE A 653 18.84 19.45 11.70
C PHE A 653 19.93 19.21 10.65
N ASN A 654 21.16 19.69 10.91
CA ASN A 654 22.28 19.50 10.00
C ASN A 654 22.72 18.03 9.86
N ASP A 655 22.41 17.18 10.84
CA ASP A 655 22.77 15.75 10.83
C ASP A 655 21.87 14.94 9.88
N LEU A 656 20.75 15.51 9.43
CA LEU A 656 19.86 14.93 8.40
C LEU A 656 20.42 15.07 6.97
N LYS A 657 21.62 15.67 6.81
CA LYS A 657 22.34 15.70 5.53
C LYS A 657 22.61 14.27 5.05
N GLY A 658 22.35 14.02 3.76
CA GLY A 658 22.40 12.68 3.18
C GLY A 658 21.02 12.03 3.19
N SER A 659 20.35 11.97 4.35
CA SER A 659 18.97 11.45 4.46
C SER A 659 17.91 12.36 3.83
N MET A 660 18.12 13.67 3.74
CA MET A 660 17.13 14.63 3.21
C MET A 660 17.75 15.62 2.19
N SER A 661 16.92 16.43 1.54
CA SER A 661 17.39 17.55 0.71
C SER A 661 17.81 18.75 1.58
N ARG A 662 18.80 19.52 1.13
CA ARG A 662 19.29 20.72 1.84
C ARG A 662 18.20 21.79 2.00
N LYS A 663 17.25 21.86 1.04
CA LYS A 663 16.13 22.80 1.08
C LYS A 663 15.19 22.44 2.25
N ASP A 664 14.87 21.16 2.39
CA ASP A 664 13.86 20.71 3.35
C ASP A 664 14.45 20.70 4.76
N ILE A 665 15.73 20.35 4.94
CA ILE A 665 16.47 20.57 6.20
C ILE A 665 16.40 22.03 6.65
N MET A 666 16.57 22.99 5.73
CA MET A 666 16.48 24.42 6.04
C MET A 666 15.05 24.88 6.36
N LEU A 667 14.02 24.22 5.81
CA LEU A 667 12.63 24.49 6.14
C LEU A 667 12.24 23.87 7.49
N LEU A 668 12.69 22.64 7.77
CA LEU A 668 12.53 21.99 9.08
C LEU A 668 13.15 22.86 10.18
N SER A 669 14.39 23.32 10.00
CA SER A 669 15.10 24.18 10.97
C SER A 669 14.57 25.62 11.07
N ARG A 670 13.49 25.95 10.35
CA ARG A 670 12.78 27.25 10.43
C ARG A 670 11.38 27.11 11.02
N LEU A 671 10.81 25.90 10.99
CA LEU A 671 9.44 25.64 11.41
C LEU A 671 9.41 24.89 12.74
N TYR A 672 10.23 23.86 12.92
CA TYR A 672 10.39 23.14 14.18
C TYR A 672 11.50 23.77 15.02
N GLU A 673 11.33 23.81 16.34
CA GLU A 673 12.34 24.37 17.25
C GLU A 673 13.51 23.40 17.44
N HIS A 674 13.23 22.09 17.53
CA HIS A 674 14.23 21.04 17.66
C HIS A 674 14.03 19.90 16.64
N VAL A 675 15.09 19.12 16.39
CA VAL A 675 15.02 17.96 15.48
C VAL A 675 14.18 16.80 16.03
N ASP A 676 14.03 16.75 17.36
CA ASP A 676 13.11 15.83 18.07
C ASP A 676 11.64 16.26 18.01
N ASP A 677 11.32 17.45 17.45
CA ASP A 677 9.93 17.90 17.31
C ASP A 677 9.28 17.46 16.00
N VAL A 678 10.06 16.90 15.06
CA VAL A 678 9.60 16.59 13.71
C VAL A 678 8.61 15.43 13.74
N ASP A 679 7.38 15.69 13.28
CA ASP A 679 6.31 14.68 13.18
C ASP A 679 6.77 13.50 12.29
N LEU A 680 6.48 12.25 12.68
CA LEU A 680 6.87 11.04 11.93
C LEU A 680 6.50 11.14 10.45
N PHE A 681 5.27 11.57 10.14
CA PHE A 681 4.81 11.70 8.76
C PHE A 681 5.65 12.70 7.96
N VAL A 682 5.92 13.88 8.53
CA VAL A 682 6.70 14.95 7.86
C VAL A 682 8.15 14.50 7.63
N GLY A 683 8.79 13.93 8.64
CA GLY A 683 10.16 13.43 8.50
C GLY A 683 10.26 12.24 7.55
N GLY A 684 9.29 11.33 7.58
CA GLY A 684 9.25 10.16 6.70
C GLY A 684 9.04 10.48 5.22
N VAL A 685 8.12 11.41 4.90
CA VAL A 685 7.88 11.86 3.51
C VAL A 685 9.09 12.58 2.91
N LEU A 686 9.83 13.34 3.73
CA LEU A 686 11.02 14.10 3.29
C LEU A 686 12.31 13.26 3.24
N GLU A 687 12.28 12.03 3.75
CA GLU A 687 13.42 11.13 3.74
C GLU A 687 13.64 10.53 2.35
N ARG A 688 14.88 10.64 1.84
CA ARG A 688 15.26 10.07 0.56
C ARG A 688 15.09 8.56 0.57
N HIS A 689 14.59 8.03 -0.54
CA HIS A 689 14.48 6.60 -0.74
C HIS A 689 15.85 5.92 -0.75
N THR A 690 15.88 4.64 -0.41
CA THR A 690 17.04 3.79 -0.68
C THR A 690 17.01 3.31 -2.14
N ASP A 691 18.14 2.82 -2.64
CA ASP A 691 18.20 2.19 -3.96
C ASP A 691 17.16 1.06 -4.10
N ASP A 692 16.61 0.94 -5.31
CA ASP A 692 15.59 -0.04 -5.71
C ASP A 692 14.29 -0.07 -4.86
N SER A 693 13.99 0.97 -4.08
CA SER A 693 12.80 1.14 -3.21
C SER A 693 12.09 2.48 -3.46
N LEU A 694 10.78 2.55 -3.17
CA LEU A 694 9.97 3.78 -3.19
C LEU A 694 9.76 4.43 -1.79
N LEU A 695 10.58 4.06 -0.80
CA LEU A 695 10.44 4.50 0.60
C LEU A 695 11.79 4.90 1.21
N GLY A 696 11.79 5.90 2.10
CA GLY A 696 12.92 6.17 2.99
C GLY A 696 13.14 5.05 4.03
N PRO A 697 14.37 4.83 4.53
CA PRO A 697 14.69 3.71 5.42
C PRO A 697 13.87 3.69 6.72
N THR A 698 13.47 4.84 7.27
CA THR A 698 12.61 4.92 8.47
C THR A 698 11.21 4.37 8.17
N LEU A 699 10.66 4.70 6.99
CA LEU A 699 9.35 4.19 6.57
C LEU A 699 9.41 2.70 6.19
N GLN A 700 10.46 2.27 5.50
CA GLN A 700 10.67 0.85 5.19
C GLN A 700 10.73 -0.01 6.45
N CYS A 701 11.47 0.44 7.47
CA CYS A 701 11.55 -0.22 8.77
C CYS A 701 10.16 -0.45 9.39
N ILE A 702 9.36 0.60 9.55
CA ILE A 702 8.04 0.53 10.20
C ILE A 702 7.06 -0.32 9.39
N ILE A 703 7.09 -0.21 8.07
CA ILE A 703 6.23 -0.98 7.17
C ILE A 703 6.64 -2.46 7.16
N ALA A 704 7.92 -2.76 7.01
CA ALA A 704 8.41 -4.14 7.01
C ALA A 704 8.19 -4.85 8.36
N GLU A 705 8.35 -4.15 9.48
CA GLU A 705 8.01 -4.66 10.83
C GLU A 705 6.52 -5.03 10.92
N GLN A 706 5.61 -4.21 10.38
CA GLN A 706 4.18 -4.54 10.38
C GLN A 706 3.88 -5.78 9.54
N PHE A 707 4.41 -5.88 8.31
CA PHE A 707 4.17 -7.05 7.47
C PHE A 707 4.90 -8.29 8.00
N HIS A 708 6.01 -8.15 8.73
CA HIS A 708 6.59 -9.26 9.48
C HIS A 708 5.59 -9.79 10.52
N ARG A 709 5.02 -8.91 11.36
CA ARG A 709 4.01 -9.27 12.38
C ARG A 709 2.76 -9.91 11.82
N SER A 710 2.20 -9.33 10.75
CA SER A 710 1.00 -9.84 10.09
C SER A 710 1.24 -11.14 9.30
N ARG A 711 2.49 -11.59 9.15
CA ARG A 711 2.88 -12.91 8.62
C ARG A 711 3.17 -13.91 9.75
N THR A 712 4.14 -13.61 10.61
CA THR A 712 4.62 -14.55 11.64
C THR A 712 3.64 -14.74 12.79
N GLY A 713 2.81 -13.74 13.09
CA GLY A 713 1.71 -13.86 14.06
C GLY A 713 0.42 -14.47 13.49
N ASP A 714 0.32 -14.71 12.18
CA ASP A 714 -0.87 -15.30 11.55
C ASP A 714 -0.77 -16.84 11.46
N ARG A 715 -1.49 -17.52 12.36
CA ARG A 715 -1.59 -18.98 12.36
C ARG A 715 -2.20 -19.55 11.08
N TYR A 716 -2.96 -18.74 10.33
CA TYR A 716 -3.65 -19.12 9.10
C TYR A 716 -2.97 -18.58 7.84
N PHE A 717 -1.77 -17.98 7.95
CA PHE A 717 -1.01 -17.51 6.81
C PHE A 717 -0.85 -18.62 5.76
N TYR A 718 -1.11 -18.31 4.49
CA TYR A 718 -1.37 -19.35 3.49
C TYR A 718 -0.21 -20.35 3.27
N GLU A 719 1.03 -19.94 3.53
CA GLU A 719 2.23 -20.77 3.42
C GLU A 719 2.54 -21.63 4.66
N ASN A 720 1.92 -21.34 5.81
CA ASN A 720 2.24 -21.99 7.08
C ASN A 720 1.90 -23.48 7.05
N ARG A 721 2.91 -24.35 7.26
CA ARG A 721 2.75 -25.81 7.32
C ARG A 721 1.77 -26.26 8.40
N ASN A 722 1.79 -25.56 9.53
CA ASN A 722 1.25 -25.98 10.82
C ASN A 722 -0.13 -25.37 11.11
N GLN A 723 -0.70 -24.61 10.17
CA GLN A 723 -2.08 -24.16 10.26
C GLN A 723 -3.04 -25.38 10.33
N PRO A 724 -4.22 -25.28 10.97
CA PRO A 724 -5.13 -26.43 11.17
C PRO A 724 -5.56 -27.17 9.89
N TYR A 725 -5.57 -26.48 8.75
CA TYR A 725 -5.82 -27.03 7.42
C TYR A 725 -4.84 -26.42 6.42
N PRO A 726 -3.64 -26.99 6.20
CA PRO A 726 -2.66 -26.40 5.29
C PRO A 726 -3.04 -26.59 3.82
N PHE A 727 -2.61 -25.68 2.95
CA PHE A 727 -2.66 -25.89 1.50
C PHE A 727 -1.57 -26.89 1.09
N THR A 728 -1.79 -27.70 0.05
CA THR A 728 -0.74 -28.62 -0.44
C THR A 728 0.33 -27.83 -1.23
N PRO A 729 1.60 -28.27 -1.27
CA PRO A 729 2.67 -27.53 -1.95
C PRO A 729 2.45 -27.34 -3.46
N ALA A 730 1.75 -28.28 -4.10
CA ALA A 730 1.34 -28.15 -5.50
C ALA A 730 0.21 -27.10 -5.70
N GLY A 731 -0.59 -26.84 -4.66
CA GLY A 731 -1.62 -25.80 -4.66
C GLY A 731 -1.05 -24.40 -4.40
N THR A 732 -0.07 -24.28 -3.48
CA THR A 732 0.57 -22.99 -3.15
C THR A 732 1.44 -22.43 -4.29
N THR A 733 2.11 -23.30 -5.05
CA THR A 733 3.13 -22.88 -6.03
C THR A 733 2.62 -22.81 -7.48
N GLY A 734 1.57 -23.56 -7.83
CA GLY A 734 1.07 -23.65 -9.21
C GLY A 734 -0.24 -22.92 -9.52
N SER A 735 -1.11 -22.70 -8.52
CA SER A 735 -2.39 -21.97 -8.71
C SER A 735 -2.33 -20.54 -8.16
N ILE A 736 -1.81 -20.37 -6.94
CA ILE A 736 -1.77 -19.07 -6.23
C ILE A 736 -0.70 -18.11 -6.79
N SER A 737 0.28 -18.60 -7.55
CA SER A 737 1.33 -17.81 -8.21
C SER A 737 0.93 -17.16 -9.55
N SER A 738 -0.26 -17.47 -10.07
CA SER A 738 -0.72 -17.03 -11.39
C SER A 738 -1.61 -15.78 -11.38
N VAL A 739 -1.74 -15.11 -10.22
CA VAL A 739 -3.03 -14.54 -9.83
C VAL A 739 -3.28 -13.11 -10.30
N ASN A 740 -2.34 -12.16 -10.33
CA ASN A 740 -2.73 -10.76 -10.50
C ASN A 740 -3.35 -10.43 -11.88
N SER A 741 -2.72 -10.90 -12.99
CA SER A 741 -3.35 -10.82 -14.32
C SER A 741 -4.60 -11.71 -14.39
N HIS A 742 -4.54 -12.95 -13.93
CA HIS A 742 -5.66 -13.88 -14.00
C HIS A 742 -6.90 -13.42 -13.19
N LEU A 743 -6.72 -12.79 -12.03
CA LEU A 743 -7.78 -12.22 -11.20
C LEU A 743 -8.53 -11.15 -12.01
N LEU A 744 -7.80 -10.16 -12.51
CA LEU A 744 -8.37 -9.07 -13.29
C LEU A 744 -9.02 -9.57 -14.60
N CYS A 745 -8.40 -10.54 -15.28
CA CYS A 745 -8.93 -11.13 -16.51
C CYS A 745 -10.11 -12.09 -16.32
N SER A 746 -10.20 -12.78 -15.18
CA SER A 746 -11.26 -13.77 -14.91
C SER A 746 -12.54 -13.16 -14.33
N VAL A 747 -12.49 -11.92 -13.80
CA VAL A 747 -13.67 -11.25 -13.21
C VAL A 747 -13.99 -9.85 -13.74
N ALA A 748 -13.13 -9.23 -14.56
CA ALA A 748 -13.42 -7.98 -15.26
C ALA A 748 -13.31 -8.13 -16.79
N ASN A 749 -14.16 -7.39 -17.53
CA ASN A 749 -14.20 -7.48 -18.98
C ASN A 749 -13.18 -6.51 -19.60
N LEU A 750 -11.93 -6.96 -19.72
CA LEU A 750 -10.78 -6.12 -20.12
C LEU A 750 -10.45 -6.18 -21.62
N GLY A 751 -11.01 -7.14 -22.36
CA GLY A 751 -10.82 -7.37 -23.80
C GLY A 751 -11.55 -8.63 -24.28
N GLY A 752 -11.94 -8.66 -25.55
CA GLY A 752 -12.80 -9.71 -26.12
C GLY A 752 -12.16 -11.10 -26.17
N ASP A 753 -12.94 -12.12 -25.82
CA ASP A 753 -12.55 -13.49 -25.46
C ASP A 753 -11.44 -13.54 -24.39
N GLY A 754 -11.68 -14.28 -23.28
CA GLY A 754 -10.83 -14.32 -22.08
C GLY A 754 -9.43 -14.93 -22.24
N ALA A 755 -8.90 -14.97 -23.46
CA ALA A 755 -7.52 -15.31 -23.82
C ALA A 755 -6.75 -14.12 -24.45
N SER A 756 -7.38 -12.94 -24.62
CA SER A 756 -6.72 -11.69 -25.04
C SER A 756 -6.29 -10.79 -23.85
N CYS A 757 -6.48 -11.31 -22.64
CA CYS A 757 -6.14 -10.71 -21.36
C CYS A 757 -5.12 -11.63 -20.67
#